data_AF-A0A3S2YY25-F1
#
_entry.id   AF-A0A3S2YY25-F1
#
_cell.length_a   1.000
_cell.length_b   1.000
_cell.length_c   1.000
_cell.angle_alpha   90.00
_cell.angle_beta   90.00
_cell.angle_gamma   90.00
#
_symmetry.space_group_name_H-M   'P 1'
#
loop_
_entity.id
_entity.type
_entity.pdbx_description
1 polymer ?
#
loop_
_entity_poly.entity_id
_entity_poly.type
_entity_poly.pdbx_seq_one_letter_code
_entity_poly.pdbx_strand_id
1 'polypeptide(L)'
;MTIMLEVGDMTAPYADASGASNAAAPVSQSEFLAQTYVDGRYEFSGDRNIDAALIGTRWTPSTLTYSFPTTAAAYAGSGYAAGQEPDHFAAFNGLQQDSARAAFRLVASYTNLHFVEVSDADGSRPTFRLGQTGLPTTADGDPYTAMAEFPTEFSKAGDVWFSNTSGQAYYPDPQRGNWGAATMMHEIGHALGLKHGQDDYTSQDLNGDLGRAGAPDPRYGSVALPADRNGQDFSLMSYNRSPAFPWIKHGNEPEPNEAGTVDYNRQNPQTYMQIDIAALQYLYGANFGTNAGDTTYSWNATDGTMAIDGVGQGIPVDGRILMTVWDGGGTDTYDLSNYATNLDVDLAPGAFSTLDVAQRVTYLSHDRQQTAPSLGNVANALLYQGDIRSLIENATGGTGNDAIGGNDAGNTLLGGDGADTLGGVAGDDLLKGQDGTDSVLGGIGNDFGSGGWGNDTVLGEAGNDLLFGDDDDDWVDGNEGDDLVYGGTGTDTVFGSAGGDTVYGEQGNDFIGTGSGDDLGVGGDGNDEVHGEEGRDVLSGGEGNDGVYGEDGDDVVSGDGGNDYLTGDAGADSLIGGGGGDQMFGGTGGDTLSGGEDSDSLSGGADGDTLDGGAGADLLFGNSGDDALTGGAGADVFAFGRGDGLDRILDFVLGGPEADVIAFNNGAFADFAGVQAASRQDGADVLIAYGSGDVLALQNVQLSSLSAQSFTFA
;
A
#
# COMPACT_ATOMS: atom_id res chain seq x y z
N MET A 1 -26.78 25.47 22.37
CA MET A 1 -27.61 25.89 21.22
C MET A 1 -27.30 24.92 20.08
N THR A 2 -28.01 23.78 20.04
CA THR A 2 -27.97 22.86 18.88
C THR A 2 -28.86 23.52 17.86
N ILE A 3 -28.25 23.96 16.76
CA ILE A 3 -28.97 24.77 15.79
C ILE A 3 -29.24 23.89 14.58
N MET A 4 -30.53 23.61 14.42
CA MET A 4 -31.14 22.83 13.36
C MET A 4 -30.84 23.46 12.00
N LEU A 5 -30.14 22.76 11.12
CA LEU A 5 -30.23 23.02 9.68
C LEU A 5 -31.64 22.54 9.25
N GLU A 6 -32.66 23.36 9.47
CA GLU A 6 -33.95 23.17 8.83
C GLU A 6 -33.93 23.98 7.52
N VAL A 7 -33.52 23.33 6.44
CA VAL A 7 -34.19 23.59 5.16
C VAL A 7 -35.57 22.98 5.31
N GLY A 8 -36.60 23.78 5.05
CA GLY A 8 -38.00 23.46 5.35
C GLY A 8 -38.33 22.00 5.06
N ASP A 9 -38.81 21.33 6.10
CA ASP A 9 -39.41 20.01 6.05
C ASP A 9 -40.27 19.86 4.78
N MET A 10 -39.80 19.08 3.80
CA MET A 10 -40.58 18.76 2.60
C MET A 10 -41.86 17.97 2.92
N THR A 11 -42.13 17.64 4.20
CA THR A 11 -43.41 17.07 4.62
C THR A 11 -44.53 18.11 4.79
N ALA A 12 -44.23 19.40 4.81
CA ALA A 12 -45.23 20.43 4.62
C ALA A 12 -45.30 20.78 3.13
N PRO A 13 -46.37 20.42 2.40
CA PRO A 13 -46.51 20.87 1.03
C PRO A 13 -46.48 22.40 1.08
N TYR A 14 -45.46 23.02 0.49
CA TYR A 14 -45.58 24.37 -0.05
C TYR A 14 -46.50 24.28 -1.26
N ALA A 15 -47.74 23.89 -1.01
CA ALA A 15 -48.85 24.11 -1.90
C ALA A 15 -48.92 25.63 -2.05
N ASP A 16 -48.48 26.11 -3.20
CA ASP A 16 -48.95 27.37 -3.73
C ASP A 16 -50.49 27.35 -3.67
N ALA A 17 -51.05 27.92 -2.61
CA ALA A 17 -52.49 28.07 -2.45
C ALA A 17 -53.08 29.07 -3.46
N SER A 18 -52.27 29.66 -4.35
CA SER A 18 -52.73 30.64 -5.32
C SER A 18 -53.08 30.07 -6.69
N GLY A 19 -52.67 28.84 -7.02
CA GLY A 19 -52.92 28.26 -8.36
C GLY A 19 -52.42 29.19 -9.47
N ALA A 20 -51.42 30.02 -9.18
CA ALA A 20 -50.88 30.97 -10.13
C ALA A 20 -49.72 30.28 -10.84
N SER A 21 -49.89 30.01 -12.14
CA SER A 21 -48.76 29.71 -13.01
C SER A 21 -47.72 30.81 -12.84
N ASN A 22 -46.58 30.50 -12.21
CA ASN A 22 -45.42 31.38 -12.12
C ASN A 22 -44.83 31.57 -13.53
N ALA A 23 -45.51 32.38 -14.34
CA ALA A 23 -45.06 32.82 -15.65
C ALA A 23 -44.11 34.03 -15.49
N ALA A 24 -43.02 33.82 -14.76
CA ALA A 24 -41.79 34.59 -14.94
C ALA A 24 -40.83 33.68 -15.74
N ALA A 25 -40.05 34.24 -16.65
CA ALA A 25 -39.26 33.49 -17.63
C ALA A 25 -38.52 32.30 -16.97
N PRO A 26 -38.69 31.06 -17.46
CA PRO A 26 -38.03 29.90 -16.87
C PRO A 26 -36.52 30.14 -16.87
N VAL A 27 -35.85 29.78 -15.78
CA VAL A 27 -34.41 29.50 -15.83
C VAL A 27 -34.32 28.22 -16.65
N SER A 28 -34.35 28.35 -17.99
CA SER A 28 -34.55 27.24 -18.94
C SER A 28 -33.31 26.36 -19.09
N GLN A 29 -32.56 26.19 -18.01
CA GLN A 29 -31.21 25.68 -17.99
C GLN A 29 -31.03 24.57 -16.95
N SER A 30 -32.09 24.10 -16.30
CA SER A 30 -32.05 22.86 -15.52
C SER A 30 -32.64 21.69 -16.29
N GLU A 31 -32.24 20.48 -15.94
CA GLU A 31 -32.88 19.26 -16.40
C GLU A 31 -33.03 18.24 -15.28
N PHE A 32 -33.86 17.26 -15.61
CA PHE A 32 -34.13 16.10 -14.79
C PHE A 32 -33.25 14.94 -15.20
N LEU A 33 -32.58 14.31 -14.25
CA LEU A 33 -31.83 13.08 -14.51
C LEU A 33 -32.79 11.94 -14.90
N ALA A 34 -32.30 11.03 -15.75
CA ALA A 34 -33.02 9.80 -16.03
C ALA A 34 -33.05 8.93 -14.77
N GLN A 35 -34.16 8.23 -14.54
CA GLN A 35 -34.34 7.33 -13.40
C GLN A 35 -34.59 5.91 -13.88
N THR A 36 -33.95 4.96 -13.20
CA THR A 36 -34.19 3.53 -13.37
C THR A 36 -34.73 2.93 -12.09
N TYR A 37 -35.69 2.01 -12.21
CA TYR A 37 -36.23 1.29 -11.06
C TYR A 37 -35.57 -0.09 -10.97
N VAL A 38 -34.75 -0.29 -9.94
CA VAL A 38 -33.95 -1.50 -9.72
C VAL A 38 -34.15 -1.94 -8.27
N ASP A 39 -34.42 -3.22 -8.05
CA ASP A 39 -34.54 -3.84 -6.72
C ASP A 39 -35.41 -3.08 -5.70
N GLY A 40 -36.52 -2.49 -6.17
CA GLY A 40 -37.48 -1.82 -5.31
C GLY A 40 -37.20 -0.34 -5.03
N ARG A 41 -36.17 0.26 -5.65
CA ARG A 41 -35.80 1.67 -5.49
C ARG A 41 -35.52 2.35 -6.83
N TYR A 42 -35.61 3.67 -6.83
CA TYR A 42 -35.18 4.50 -7.96
C TYR A 42 -33.72 4.90 -7.81
N GLU A 43 -33.00 4.84 -8.93
CA GLU A 43 -31.56 5.11 -9.05
C GLU A 43 -31.31 6.05 -10.23
N PHE A 44 -30.18 6.77 -10.18
CA PHE A 44 -29.74 7.67 -11.26
C PHE A 44 -28.47 7.14 -11.94
N SER A 45 -27.43 6.89 -11.15
CA SER A 45 -26.10 6.47 -11.60
C SER A 45 -25.91 4.95 -11.55
N GLY A 46 -26.70 4.24 -10.74
CA GLY A 46 -26.51 2.83 -10.43
C GLY A 46 -25.49 2.58 -9.32
N ASP A 47 -24.83 3.63 -8.81
CA ASP A 47 -24.03 3.59 -7.59
C ASP A 47 -24.86 4.14 -6.43
N ARG A 48 -25.04 3.33 -5.39
CA ARG A 48 -25.87 3.69 -4.24
C ARG A 48 -25.33 4.91 -3.47
N ASN A 49 -24.02 5.05 -3.33
CA ASN A 49 -23.41 6.15 -2.56
C ASN A 49 -23.57 7.46 -3.31
N ILE A 50 -23.29 7.46 -4.62
CA ILE A 50 -23.50 8.62 -5.49
C ILE A 50 -24.99 8.99 -5.49
N ASP A 51 -25.87 8.03 -5.74
CA ASP A 51 -27.31 8.28 -5.80
C ASP A 51 -27.85 8.85 -4.50
N ALA A 52 -27.37 8.38 -3.35
CA ALA A 52 -27.80 8.87 -2.04
C ALA A 52 -27.50 10.36 -1.79
N ALA A 53 -26.60 10.97 -2.55
CA ALA A 53 -26.34 12.41 -2.50
C ALA A 53 -27.09 13.21 -3.58
N LEU A 54 -27.84 12.58 -4.50
CA LEU A 54 -28.51 13.26 -5.61
C LEU A 54 -30.00 13.51 -5.36
N ILE A 55 -30.47 14.72 -5.64
CA ILE A 55 -31.92 15.02 -5.68
C ILE A 55 -32.58 14.57 -6.99
N GLY A 56 -31.79 14.44 -8.06
CA GLY A 56 -32.29 14.06 -9.38
C GLY A 56 -32.51 15.18 -10.38
N THR A 57 -32.00 16.39 -10.10
CA THR A 57 -31.96 17.53 -11.02
C THR A 57 -30.56 18.12 -11.10
N ARG A 58 -30.27 18.80 -12.22
CA ARG A 58 -28.98 19.50 -12.43
C ARG A 58 -29.13 20.70 -13.34
N TRP A 59 -28.12 21.55 -13.38
CA TRP A 59 -27.95 22.56 -14.43
C TRP A 59 -27.38 21.92 -15.72
N THR A 60 -27.78 22.43 -16.87
CA THR A 60 -27.32 21.98 -18.20
C THR A 60 -26.15 22.78 -18.78
N PRO A 61 -25.98 24.09 -18.51
CA PRO A 61 -24.79 24.82 -18.94
C PRO A 61 -23.56 24.41 -18.15
N SER A 62 -22.41 24.36 -18.82
CA SER A 62 -21.11 24.23 -18.14
C SER A 62 -20.61 25.56 -17.56
N THR A 63 -21.11 26.71 -18.02
CA THR A 63 -20.82 28.01 -17.42
C THR A 63 -22.02 28.49 -16.63
N LEU A 64 -21.87 28.58 -15.31
CA LEU A 64 -22.89 29.06 -14.39
C LEU A 64 -22.49 30.42 -13.83
N THR A 65 -23.48 31.24 -13.51
CA THR A 65 -23.25 32.60 -13.02
C THR A 65 -23.73 32.75 -11.59
N TYR A 66 -23.03 33.49 -10.76
CA TYR A 66 -23.47 33.81 -9.40
C TYR A 66 -23.36 35.30 -9.12
N SER A 67 -24.18 35.80 -8.21
CA SER A 67 -24.10 37.18 -7.74
C SER A 67 -24.30 37.26 -6.22
N PHE A 68 -23.90 38.41 -5.68
CA PHE A 68 -24.18 38.82 -4.31
C PHE A 68 -25.09 40.05 -4.35
N PRO A 69 -26.42 39.87 -4.37
CA PRO A 69 -27.35 41.00 -4.38
C PRO A 69 -27.08 41.98 -3.24
N THR A 70 -27.22 43.28 -3.50
CA THR A 70 -27.09 44.32 -2.46
C THR A 70 -28.43 44.78 -1.92
N THR A 71 -29.54 44.40 -2.58
CA THR A 71 -30.91 44.75 -2.17
C THR A 71 -31.89 43.63 -2.54
N ALA A 72 -33.00 43.54 -1.80
CA ALA A 72 -34.09 42.60 -2.08
C ALA A 72 -34.70 42.73 -3.49
N ALA A 73 -34.51 43.87 -4.17
CA ALA A 73 -35.04 44.11 -5.51
C ALA A 73 -34.53 43.11 -6.55
N ALA A 74 -33.36 42.49 -6.34
CA ALA A 74 -32.82 41.45 -7.21
C ALA A 74 -33.70 40.18 -7.24
N TYR A 75 -34.55 39.97 -6.23
CA TYR A 75 -35.44 38.82 -6.12
C TYR A 75 -36.87 39.10 -6.60
N ALA A 76 -37.15 40.33 -7.04
CA ALA A 76 -38.47 40.71 -7.54
C ALA A 76 -38.88 39.83 -8.73
N GLY A 77 -40.08 39.24 -8.66
CA GLY A 77 -40.58 38.33 -9.70
C GLY A 77 -40.12 36.87 -9.57
N SER A 78 -39.38 36.51 -8.51
CA SER A 78 -38.94 35.12 -8.26
C SER A 78 -40.01 34.22 -7.62
N GLY A 79 -41.27 34.68 -7.58
CA GLY A 79 -42.39 33.87 -7.08
C GLY A 79 -42.47 33.72 -5.56
N TYR A 80 -41.62 34.40 -4.79
CA TYR A 80 -41.71 34.46 -3.33
C TYR A 80 -43.02 35.11 -2.87
N ALA A 81 -43.72 34.48 -1.94
CA ALA A 81 -44.88 35.02 -1.27
C ALA A 81 -44.48 36.12 -0.27
N ALA A 82 -45.43 36.99 0.08
CA ALA A 82 -45.20 38.01 1.11
C ALA A 82 -44.88 37.38 2.47
N GLY A 83 -43.89 37.91 3.17
CA GLY A 83 -43.35 37.40 4.43
C GLY A 83 -42.27 36.33 4.27
N GLN A 84 -41.87 35.99 3.04
CA GLN A 84 -40.79 35.03 2.76
C GLN A 84 -39.42 35.72 2.67
N GLU A 85 -38.40 34.97 2.29
CA GLU A 85 -36.98 35.28 2.46
C GLU A 85 -36.59 36.69 1.99
N PRO A 86 -37.03 37.18 0.80
CA PRO A 86 -36.62 38.50 0.32
C PRO A 86 -37.14 39.68 1.17
N ASP A 87 -38.21 39.51 1.95
CA ASP A 87 -38.81 40.62 2.73
C ASP A 87 -37.95 41.03 3.93
N HIS A 88 -37.01 40.18 4.35
CA HIS A 88 -36.08 40.41 5.46
C HIS A 88 -34.61 40.41 5.02
N PHE A 89 -34.38 40.77 3.76
CA PHE A 89 -33.07 40.73 3.11
C PHE A 89 -31.97 41.51 3.84
N ALA A 90 -30.78 40.92 3.90
CA ALA A 90 -29.53 41.64 4.09
C ALA A 90 -28.44 41.13 3.13
N ALA A 91 -27.57 42.01 2.67
CA ALA A 91 -26.46 41.63 1.79
C ALA A 91 -25.44 40.76 2.53
N PHE A 92 -24.75 39.88 1.79
CA PHE A 92 -23.58 39.17 2.28
C PHE A 92 -22.44 40.15 2.60
N ASN A 93 -21.78 39.96 3.73
CA ASN A 93 -20.56 40.66 4.07
C ASN A 93 -19.36 40.12 3.26
N GLY A 94 -18.20 40.78 3.35
CA GLY A 94 -17.00 40.39 2.58
C GLY A 94 -16.56 38.94 2.82
N LEU A 95 -16.54 38.49 4.08
CA LEU A 95 -16.11 37.13 4.45
C LEU A 95 -17.06 36.07 3.90
N GLN A 96 -18.37 36.33 3.93
CA GLN A 96 -19.37 35.45 3.33
C GLN A 96 -19.21 35.34 1.81
N GLN A 97 -18.96 36.47 1.14
CA GLN A 97 -18.70 36.45 -0.30
C GLN A 97 -17.41 35.68 -0.63
N ASP A 98 -16.34 35.86 0.16
CA ASP A 98 -15.08 35.16 -0.05
C ASP A 98 -15.21 33.65 0.20
N SER A 99 -15.98 33.25 1.22
CA SER A 99 -16.31 31.84 1.48
C SER A 99 -17.14 31.23 0.33
N ALA A 100 -18.13 31.94 -0.21
CA ALA A 100 -18.89 31.48 -1.36
C ALA A 100 -18.01 31.34 -2.62
N ARG A 101 -17.11 32.32 -2.88
CA ARG A 101 -16.13 32.23 -3.98
C ARG A 101 -15.22 31.02 -3.82
N ALA A 102 -14.77 30.72 -2.60
CA ALA A 102 -13.97 29.53 -2.32
C ALA A 102 -14.75 28.24 -2.61
N ALA A 103 -16.01 28.15 -2.17
CA ALA A 103 -16.87 27.00 -2.45
C ALA A 103 -17.08 26.77 -3.97
N PHE A 104 -17.32 27.84 -4.75
CA PHE A 104 -17.41 27.73 -6.21
C PHE A 104 -16.09 27.31 -6.87
N ARG A 105 -14.94 27.76 -6.35
CA ARG A 105 -13.62 27.31 -6.84
C ARG A 105 -13.39 25.83 -6.58
N LEU A 106 -13.80 25.30 -5.43
CA LEU A 106 -13.73 23.87 -5.14
C LEU A 106 -14.61 23.07 -6.11
N VAL A 107 -15.85 23.48 -6.34
CA VAL A 107 -16.71 22.78 -7.32
C VAL A 107 -16.11 22.83 -8.73
N ALA A 108 -15.51 23.95 -9.14
CA ALA A 108 -14.80 24.06 -10.41
C ALA A 108 -13.53 23.20 -10.46
N SER A 109 -12.86 22.96 -9.34
CA SER A 109 -11.67 22.08 -9.31
C SER A 109 -12.05 20.62 -9.51
N TYR A 110 -13.23 20.20 -9.04
CA TYR A 110 -13.71 18.82 -9.17
C TYR A 110 -14.42 18.53 -10.50
N THR A 111 -15.05 19.54 -11.11
CA THR A 111 -16.01 19.37 -12.21
C THR A 111 -15.73 20.25 -13.42
N ASN A 112 -16.30 19.91 -14.58
CA ASN A 112 -16.20 20.74 -15.79
C ASN A 112 -17.05 22.02 -15.75
N LEU A 113 -17.48 22.45 -14.57
CA LEU A 113 -18.20 23.71 -14.38
C LEU A 113 -17.23 24.90 -14.31
N HIS A 114 -17.65 26.01 -14.91
CA HIS A 114 -17.00 27.29 -14.81
C HIS A 114 -17.96 28.30 -14.16
N PHE A 115 -17.55 28.92 -13.06
CA PHE A 115 -18.37 29.91 -12.34
C PHE A 115 -17.92 31.33 -12.64
N VAL A 116 -18.88 32.19 -13.01
CA VAL A 116 -18.64 33.61 -13.29
C VAL A 116 -19.42 34.46 -12.30
N GLU A 117 -18.71 35.30 -11.54
CA GLU A 117 -19.34 36.33 -10.73
C GLU A 117 -19.87 37.45 -11.64
N VAL A 118 -21.16 37.77 -11.52
CA VAL A 118 -21.84 38.79 -12.32
C VAL A 118 -22.55 39.80 -11.43
N SER A 119 -22.94 40.95 -12.01
CA SER A 119 -23.79 41.92 -11.34
C SER A 119 -25.26 41.66 -11.64
N ASP A 120 -26.13 41.77 -10.63
CA ASP A 120 -27.59 41.79 -10.84
C ASP A 120 -28.07 43.01 -11.66
N ALA A 121 -27.19 43.98 -11.94
CA ALA A 121 -27.50 45.15 -12.76
C ALA A 121 -27.60 44.86 -14.27
N ASP A 122 -27.11 43.71 -14.75
CA ASP A 122 -27.00 43.39 -16.18
C ASP A 122 -28.31 42.86 -16.81
N GLY A 123 -29.39 42.74 -16.02
CA GLY A 123 -30.75 42.45 -16.50
C GLY A 123 -31.04 40.97 -16.83
N SER A 124 -30.03 40.10 -16.86
CA SER A 124 -30.20 38.64 -16.86
C SER A 124 -30.02 38.08 -15.45
N ARG A 125 -30.99 37.31 -14.97
CA ARG A 125 -30.92 36.63 -13.66
C ARG A 125 -29.75 35.63 -13.67
N PRO A 126 -28.81 35.69 -12.72
CA PRO A 126 -27.75 34.70 -12.61
C PRO A 126 -28.31 33.32 -12.24
N THR A 127 -27.49 32.28 -12.39
CA THR A 127 -27.83 30.93 -11.93
C THR A 127 -28.06 30.92 -10.42
N PHE A 128 -27.13 31.55 -9.68
CA PHE A 128 -27.14 31.61 -8.22
C PHE A 128 -27.24 33.04 -7.70
N ARG A 129 -28.02 33.25 -6.64
CA ARG A 129 -28.04 34.52 -5.87
C ARG A 129 -27.89 34.20 -4.40
N LEU A 130 -26.87 34.78 -3.76
CA LEU A 130 -26.55 34.48 -2.37
C LEU A 130 -26.81 35.71 -1.49
N GLY A 131 -27.67 35.55 -0.48
CA GLY A 131 -28.11 36.64 0.38
C GLY A 131 -28.46 36.18 1.79
N GLN A 132 -28.58 37.12 2.72
CA GLN A 132 -29.08 36.84 4.05
C GLN A 132 -30.56 37.19 4.17
N THR A 133 -31.25 36.53 5.07
CA THR A 133 -32.64 36.83 5.41
C THR A 133 -32.87 36.70 6.92
N GLY A 134 -33.79 37.50 7.46
CA GLY A 134 -34.31 37.33 8.82
C GLY A 134 -35.58 36.50 8.79
N LEU A 135 -35.46 35.18 8.82
CA LEU A 135 -36.62 34.30 8.79
C LEU A 135 -37.35 34.28 10.15
N PRO A 136 -38.69 34.22 10.19
CA PRO A 136 -39.43 33.92 11.41
C PRO A 136 -39.11 32.50 11.89
N THR A 137 -39.24 32.23 13.18
CA THR A 137 -39.04 30.89 13.76
C THR A 137 -39.89 29.84 13.04
N THR A 138 -39.36 28.62 12.91
CA THR A 138 -40.03 27.45 12.34
C THR A 138 -41.30 27.15 13.11
N ALA A 139 -42.17 26.27 12.59
CA ALA A 139 -43.43 25.92 13.26
C ALA A 139 -43.23 25.35 14.68
N ASP A 140 -42.04 24.79 14.94
CA ASP A 140 -41.61 24.22 16.22
C ASP A 140 -40.88 25.24 17.13
N GLY A 141 -40.70 26.48 16.65
CA GLY A 141 -40.09 27.57 17.41
C GLY A 141 -38.58 27.72 17.24
N ASP A 142 -37.96 26.92 16.36
CA ASP A 142 -36.52 26.98 16.10
C ASP A 142 -36.19 28.11 15.11
N PRO A 143 -35.05 28.80 15.26
CA PRO A 143 -34.64 29.79 14.29
C PRO A 143 -34.22 29.10 12.98
N TYR A 144 -34.81 29.52 11.85
CA TYR A 144 -34.29 29.19 10.52
C TYR A 144 -32.80 29.55 10.41
N THR A 145 -32.03 28.72 9.69
CA THR A 145 -30.57 28.78 9.68
C THR A 145 -30.00 29.11 8.31
N ALA A 146 -30.05 28.17 7.37
CA ALA A 146 -29.66 28.38 5.99
C ALA A 146 -30.51 27.49 5.09
N MET A 147 -30.63 27.86 3.82
CA MET A 147 -31.39 27.10 2.83
C MET A 147 -30.95 27.44 1.41
N ALA A 148 -31.16 26.51 0.50
CA ALA A 148 -30.94 26.71 -0.92
C ALA A 148 -32.01 26.01 -1.76
N GLU A 149 -32.26 26.59 -2.93
CA GLU A 149 -33.24 26.07 -3.89
C GLU A 149 -32.54 25.21 -4.95
N PHE A 150 -33.02 23.98 -5.14
CA PHE A 150 -32.49 23.03 -6.12
C PHE A 150 -32.56 23.56 -7.57
N PRO A 151 -31.75 22.99 -8.50
CA PRO A 151 -31.92 23.19 -9.93
C PRO A 151 -33.33 22.74 -10.36
N THR A 152 -34.19 23.69 -10.72
CA THR A 152 -35.58 23.41 -11.13
C THR A 152 -36.05 24.49 -12.11
N GLU A 153 -37.25 24.31 -12.67
CA GLU A 153 -37.88 25.32 -13.53
C GLU A 153 -38.44 26.52 -12.74
N PHE A 154 -38.43 26.47 -11.40
CA PHE A 154 -38.91 27.57 -10.56
C PHE A 154 -38.01 28.81 -10.67
N SER A 155 -38.61 29.99 -10.58
CA SER A 155 -37.88 31.27 -10.66
C SER A 155 -36.98 31.57 -9.44
N LYS A 156 -37.11 30.78 -8.37
CA LYS A 156 -36.24 30.79 -7.17
C LYS A 156 -35.06 29.82 -7.23
N ALA A 157 -34.97 28.94 -8.24
CA ALA A 157 -33.94 27.90 -8.35
C ALA A 157 -32.49 28.46 -8.28
N GLY A 158 -31.65 27.94 -7.41
CA GLY A 158 -30.28 28.41 -7.19
C GLY A 158 -30.14 29.61 -6.25
N ASP A 159 -31.23 30.11 -5.67
CA ASP A 159 -31.14 31.09 -4.59
C ASP A 159 -30.65 30.41 -3.30
N VAL A 160 -29.70 31.05 -2.62
CA VAL A 160 -29.09 30.59 -1.36
C VAL A 160 -29.28 31.65 -0.28
N TRP A 161 -29.74 31.24 0.88
CA TRP A 161 -30.15 32.10 1.97
C TRP A 161 -29.48 31.72 3.28
N PHE A 162 -28.94 32.72 3.98
CA PHE A 162 -28.38 32.58 5.33
C PHE A 162 -29.17 33.42 6.33
N SER A 163 -29.47 32.85 7.49
CA SER A 163 -30.17 33.56 8.55
C SER A 163 -29.28 34.60 9.22
N ASN A 164 -29.77 35.83 9.30
CA ASN A 164 -29.12 36.91 10.08
C ASN A 164 -29.76 37.12 11.46
N THR A 165 -30.78 36.34 11.81
CA THR A 165 -31.53 36.43 13.08
C THR A 165 -31.35 35.20 13.97
N SER A 166 -30.72 34.13 13.48
CA SER A 166 -30.55 32.86 14.21
C SER A 166 -29.61 32.92 15.41
N GLY A 167 -28.79 33.98 15.52
CA GLY A 167 -27.74 34.07 16.54
C GLY A 167 -26.53 33.17 16.26
N GLN A 168 -26.42 32.62 15.05
CA GLN A 168 -25.28 31.79 14.63
C GLN A 168 -23.99 32.61 14.53
N ALA A 169 -23.04 32.33 15.42
CA ALA A 169 -21.83 33.13 15.57
C ALA A 169 -20.87 33.04 14.35
N TYR A 170 -20.90 31.93 13.60
CA TYR A 170 -19.97 31.67 12.49
C TYR A 170 -20.51 32.08 11.12
N TYR A 171 -21.81 32.32 10.98
CA TYR A 171 -22.39 32.79 9.70
C TYR A 171 -21.86 34.17 9.26
N PRO A 172 -21.66 35.16 10.15
CA PRO A 172 -21.02 36.41 9.75
C PRO A 172 -19.49 36.32 9.62
N ASP A 173 -18.85 35.24 10.09
CA ASP A 173 -17.39 35.02 10.07
C ASP A 173 -17.05 33.58 9.63
N PRO A 174 -17.40 33.20 8.38
CA PRO A 174 -17.08 31.88 7.87
C PRO A 174 -15.56 31.75 7.65
N GLN A 175 -14.99 30.67 8.18
CA GLN A 175 -13.56 30.37 8.11
C GLN A 175 -13.38 28.88 7.80
N ARG A 176 -12.30 28.52 7.09
CA ARG A 176 -11.98 27.14 6.72
C ARG A 176 -12.01 26.23 7.96
N GLY A 177 -12.84 25.18 7.95
CA GLY A 177 -12.99 24.24 9.06
C GLY A 177 -14.01 24.64 10.12
N ASN A 178 -14.64 25.81 10.02
CA ASN A 178 -15.76 26.19 10.89
C ASN A 178 -17.13 25.96 10.21
N TRP A 179 -18.16 25.99 11.05
CA TRP A 179 -19.55 25.73 10.66
C TRP A 179 -20.04 26.69 9.57
N GLY A 180 -19.63 27.97 9.61
CA GLY A 180 -20.06 28.95 8.63
C GLY A 180 -19.60 28.62 7.21
N ALA A 181 -18.32 28.23 7.06
CA ALA A 181 -17.79 27.82 5.75
C ALA A 181 -18.36 26.47 5.28
N ALA A 182 -18.51 25.52 6.21
CA ALA A 182 -19.14 24.23 5.91
C ALA A 182 -20.60 24.39 5.44
N THR A 183 -21.40 25.23 6.11
CA THR A 183 -22.76 25.55 5.65
C THR A 183 -22.75 26.25 4.29
N MET A 184 -21.80 27.16 4.02
CA MET A 184 -21.70 27.81 2.70
C MET A 184 -21.53 26.79 1.57
N MET A 185 -20.64 25.81 1.75
CA MET A 185 -20.45 24.72 0.80
C MET A 185 -21.72 23.84 0.73
N HIS A 186 -22.30 23.46 1.87
CA HIS A 186 -23.52 22.65 1.93
C HIS A 186 -24.67 23.26 1.10
N GLU A 187 -25.00 24.53 1.32
CA GLU A 187 -26.10 25.17 0.59
C GLU A 187 -25.81 25.36 -0.91
N ILE A 188 -24.56 25.61 -1.28
CA ILE A 188 -24.16 25.63 -2.69
C ILE A 188 -24.30 24.22 -3.30
N GLY A 189 -24.01 23.17 -2.55
CA GLY A 189 -24.26 21.77 -2.92
C GLY A 189 -25.73 21.52 -3.27
N HIS A 190 -26.66 21.97 -2.44
CA HIS A 190 -28.09 21.94 -2.75
C HIS A 190 -28.43 22.70 -4.03
N ALA A 191 -27.94 23.93 -4.18
CA ALA A 191 -28.16 24.72 -5.39
C ALA A 191 -27.59 24.06 -6.66
N LEU A 192 -26.66 23.11 -6.52
CA LEU A 192 -26.09 22.30 -7.59
C LEU A 192 -26.79 20.95 -7.82
N GLY A 193 -27.73 20.55 -6.95
CA GLY A 193 -28.50 19.31 -7.09
C GLY A 193 -28.15 18.20 -6.11
N LEU A 194 -27.35 18.49 -5.06
CA LEU A 194 -27.07 17.51 -4.01
C LEU A 194 -28.15 17.55 -2.92
N LYS A 195 -28.70 16.42 -2.48
CA LYS A 195 -29.63 16.34 -1.35
C LYS A 195 -28.90 15.97 -0.05
N HIS A 196 -29.62 16.01 1.08
CA HIS A 196 -29.05 15.49 2.32
C HIS A 196 -28.78 13.98 2.25
N GLY A 197 -27.66 13.58 2.85
CA GLY A 197 -27.24 12.19 2.87
C GLY A 197 -28.19 11.27 3.64
N GLN A 198 -28.78 11.75 4.74
CA GLN A 198 -29.66 10.95 5.60
C GLN A 198 -31.11 10.80 5.09
N ASP A 199 -31.53 11.62 4.12
CA ASP A 199 -32.92 11.67 3.68
C ASP A 199 -33.23 10.56 2.67
N ASP A 200 -34.34 9.85 2.89
CA ASP A 200 -34.84 8.82 1.98
C ASP A 200 -36.10 9.31 1.26
N TYR A 201 -35.98 9.52 -0.05
CA TYR A 201 -37.07 9.99 -0.90
C TYR A 201 -37.60 8.92 -1.85
N THR A 202 -37.28 7.64 -1.62
CA THR A 202 -37.70 6.53 -2.51
C THR A 202 -39.21 6.30 -2.53
N SER A 203 -39.93 6.82 -1.54
CA SER A 203 -41.39 6.67 -1.41
C SER A 203 -42.18 7.97 -1.52
N GLN A 204 -41.50 9.11 -1.66
CA GLN A 204 -42.12 10.44 -1.78
C GLN A 204 -42.20 10.88 -3.25
N ASP A 205 -43.38 11.32 -3.70
CA ASP A 205 -43.52 11.96 -5.01
C ASP A 205 -43.06 13.42 -4.94
N LEU A 206 -41.89 13.68 -5.50
CA LEU A 206 -41.21 14.97 -5.52
C LEU A 206 -41.65 15.88 -6.67
N ASN A 207 -42.66 15.48 -7.47
CA ASN A 207 -43.11 16.31 -8.60
C ASN A 207 -43.52 17.73 -8.16
N GLY A 208 -44.21 17.88 -7.03
CA GLY A 208 -44.58 19.19 -6.50
C GLY A 208 -43.34 20.03 -6.14
N ASP A 209 -42.42 19.39 -5.44
CA ASP A 209 -41.20 20.02 -4.88
C ASP A 209 -40.19 20.40 -5.97
N LEU A 210 -40.23 19.74 -7.13
CA LEU A 210 -39.31 19.96 -8.25
C LEU A 210 -39.95 20.67 -9.45
N GLY A 211 -41.15 21.24 -9.30
CA GLY A 211 -41.76 22.09 -10.35
C GLY A 211 -42.52 21.36 -11.44
N ARG A 212 -42.89 20.10 -11.20
CA ARG A 212 -43.78 19.28 -12.05
C ARG A 212 -45.14 19.03 -11.41
N ALA A 213 -45.66 19.98 -10.63
CA ALA A 213 -46.95 19.84 -9.97
C ALA A 213 -48.06 19.45 -10.97
N GLY A 214 -48.67 18.28 -10.77
CA GLY A 214 -49.71 17.74 -11.66
C GLY A 214 -49.21 16.90 -12.85
N ALA A 215 -47.92 16.57 -12.91
CA ALA A 215 -47.41 15.59 -13.86
C ALA A 215 -48.06 14.20 -13.62
N PRO A 216 -48.30 13.43 -14.70
CA PRO A 216 -49.03 12.15 -14.62
C PRO A 216 -48.19 11.01 -14.01
N ASP A 217 -46.87 11.16 -13.99
CA ASP A 217 -45.89 10.17 -13.54
C ASP A 217 -45.15 10.66 -12.29
N PRO A 218 -45.25 9.95 -11.13
CA PRO A 218 -44.55 10.35 -9.91
C PRO A 218 -43.04 10.33 -10.12
N ARG A 219 -42.36 11.31 -9.54
CA ARG A 219 -40.89 11.39 -9.57
C ARG A 219 -40.37 11.17 -8.16
N TYR A 220 -39.69 10.06 -7.94
CA TYR A 220 -39.14 9.72 -6.64
C TYR A 220 -37.72 10.28 -6.50
N GLY A 221 -37.20 10.38 -5.29
CA GLY A 221 -35.76 10.59 -5.11
C GLY A 221 -35.03 9.25 -4.95
N SER A 222 -33.82 9.32 -4.45
CA SER A 222 -32.99 8.17 -4.10
C SER A 222 -33.03 7.86 -2.60
N VAL A 223 -32.44 6.72 -2.24
CA VAL A 223 -32.30 6.24 -0.86
C VAL A 223 -31.35 7.12 -0.04
N ALA A 224 -31.38 6.99 1.28
CA ALA A 224 -30.37 7.56 2.15
C ALA A 224 -29.01 6.84 2.04
N LEU A 225 -27.95 7.52 2.47
CA LEU A 225 -26.61 6.97 2.62
C LEU A 225 -26.65 5.69 3.48
N PRO A 226 -25.83 4.67 3.15
CA PRO A 226 -25.61 3.53 4.03
C PRO A 226 -25.22 3.98 5.44
N ALA A 227 -25.64 3.24 6.47
CA ALA A 227 -25.47 3.66 7.86
C ALA A 227 -23.99 3.87 8.24
N ASP A 228 -23.09 3.08 7.67
CA ASP A 228 -21.63 3.13 7.80
C ASP A 228 -20.97 4.29 7.03
N ARG A 229 -21.70 4.93 6.11
CA ARG A 229 -21.25 6.08 5.32
C ARG A 229 -22.03 7.37 5.61
N ASN A 230 -23.08 7.30 6.42
CA ASN A 230 -23.94 8.45 6.73
C ASN A 230 -23.31 9.34 7.80
N GLY A 231 -22.38 10.21 7.37
CA GLY A 231 -21.65 11.15 8.21
C GLY A 231 -20.89 12.19 7.41
N GLN A 232 -20.48 13.29 8.06
CA GLN A 232 -19.68 14.35 7.44
C GLN A 232 -18.26 13.92 7.06
N ASP A 233 -17.81 12.75 7.51
CA ASP A 233 -16.59 12.11 7.00
C ASP A 233 -16.70 11.79 5.50
N PHE A 234 -17.88 11.42 5.02
CA PHE A 234 -18.09 10.97 3.63
C PHE A 234 -18.86 11.95 2.76
N SER A 235 -19.76 12.72 3.38
CA SER A 235 -20.58 13.71 2.70
C SER A 235 -20.87 14.89 3.62
N LEU A 236 -20.42 16.07 3.23
CA LEU A 236 -20.78 17.34 3.88
C LEU A 236 -22.30 17.59 3.87
N MET A 237 -23.02 16.95 2.96
CA MET A 237 -24.48 17.02 2.88
C MET A 237 -25.20 16.25 3.99
N SER A 238 -24.47 15.48 4.80
CA SER A 238 -25.02 14.76 5.96
C SER A 238 -25.19 15.66 7.18
N TYR A 239 -26.32 15.51 7.86
CA TYR A 239 -26.52 16.08 9.21
C TYR A 239 -25.93 15.22 10.32
N ASN A 240 -25.72 13.93 10.06
CA ASN A 240 -24.89 13.13 10.96
C ASN A 240 -23.47 13.66 10.86
N ARG A 241 -22.88 14.01 12.00
CA ARG A 241 -21.48 14.43 12.04
C ARG A 241 -20.53 13.26 11.74
N SER A 242 -20.88 12.06 12.20
CA SER A 242 -20.12 10.84 11.97
C SER A 242 -21.09 9.67 11.78
N PRO A 243 -20.71 8.61 11.03
CA PRO A 243 -21.47 7.37 11.00
C PRO A 243 -21.69 6.73 12.38
N ALA A 244 -20.78 7.00 13.34
CA ALA A 244 -20.91 6.53 14.72
C ALA A 244 -22.05 7.21 15.50
N PHE A 245 -22.50 8.38 15.05
CA PHE A 245 -23.55 9.17 15.69
C PHE A 245 -24.74 9.37 14.73
N PRO A 246 -25.50 8.29 14.45
CA PRO A 246 -26.68 8.40 13.62
C PRO A 246 -27.66 9.37 14.28
N TRP A 247 -28.21 10.28 13.47
CA TRP A 247 -29.15 11.25 13.96
C TRP A 247 -30.42 10.56 14.45
N ILE A 248 -30.82 10.90 15.68
CA ILE A 248 -32.10 10.49 16.23
C ILE A 248 -32.96 11.75 16.30
N LYS A 249 -34.10 11.74 15.59
CA LYS A 249 -35.12 12.80 15.66
C LYS A 249 -35.73 12.85 17.06
N HIS A 250 -35.04 13.44 18.04
CA HIS A 250 -35.58 13.64 19.37
C HIS A 250 -36.25 15.01 19.46
N GLY A 251 -37.54 15.01 19.75
CA GLY A 251 -38.28 16.22 20.09
C GLY A 251 -37.79 16.80 21.41
N ASN A 252 -37.49 18.10 21.42
CA ASN A 252 -37.33 18.98 22.57
C ASN A 252 -36.69 18.33 23.81
N GLU A 253 -35.42 17.95 23.72
CA GLU A 253 -34.60 17.68 24.91
C GLU A 253 -34.04 19.03 25.44
N PRO A 254 -34.18 19.32 26.74
CA PRO A 254 -33.75 20.58 27.32
C PRO A 254 -32.22 20.65 27.41
N GLU A 255 -31.65 21.82 27.08
CA GLU A 255 -30.24 22.12 27.29
C GLU A 255 -29.91 22.19 28.80
N PRO A 256 -28.82 21.55 29.24
CA PRO A 256 -28.01 22.13 30.29
C PRO A 256 -26.56 22.32 29.82
N ASN A 257 -26.06 23.49 30.16
CA ASN A 257 -24.68 23.91 30.05
C ASN A 257 -23.74 22.82 30.56
N GLU A 258 -22.78 22.39 29.74
CA GLU A 258 -21.48 21.97 30.28
C GLU A 258 -20.42 22.98 29.85
N ALA A 259 -19.91 23.67 30.86
CA ALA A 259 -18.70 24.43 30.76
C ALA A 259 -17.54 23.45 30.48
N GLY A 260 -17.10 23.39 29.22
CA GLY A 260 -16.04 22.49 28.78
C GLY A 260 -15.44 22.91 27.43
N THR A 261 -14.63 23.97 27.46
CA THR A 261 -13.54 24.46 26.56
C THR A 261 -13.50 24.23 25.04
N VAL A 262 -14.12 23.23 24.42
CA VAL A 262 -13.97 22.92 22.99
C VAL A 262 -15.22 23.28 22.20
N ASP A 263 -15.01 24.10 21.17
CA ASP A 263 -16.07 24.56 20.28
C ASP A 263 -16.16 23.66 19.04
N TYR A 264 -17.05 22.66 19.08
CA TYR A 264 -17.24 21.71 17.99
C TYR A 264 -17.83 22.32 16.70
N ASN A 265 -18.23 23.59 16.71
CA ASN A 265 -18.59 24.31 15.48
C ASN A 265 -17.36 24.85 14.75
N ARG A 266 -16.16 24.61 15.29
CA ARG A 266 -14.86 24.92 14.68
C ARG A 266 -14.12 23.66 14.22
N GLN A 267 -14.85 22.55 14.10
CA GLN A 267 -14.33 21.23 13.68
C GLN A 267 -15.24 20.62 12.60
N ASN A 268 -15.11 21.10 11.35
CA ASN A 268 -15.95 20.71 10.23
C ASN A 268 -15.12 20.46 8.96
N PRO A 269 -15.69 19.77 7.95
CA PRO A 269 -15.05 19.60 6.67
C PRO A 269 -14.59 20.92 6.03
N GLN A 270 -13.41 20.90 5.42
CA GLN A 270 -12.82 22.05 4.74
C GLN A 270 -13.08 22.04 3.22
N THR A 271 -13.54 20.92 2.70
CA THR A 271 -13.89 20.69 1.30
C THR A 271 -15.25 19.98 1.23
N TYR A 272 -15.73 19.79 0.00
CA TYR A 272 -16.68 18.71 -0.27
C TYR A 272 -15.96 17.37 -0.05
N MET A 273 -16.70 16.36 0.43
CA MET A 273 -16.13 15.05 0.76
C MET A 273 -16.32 14.07 -0.38
N GLN A 274 -15.74 12.88 -0.25
CA GLN A 274 -15.67 11.84 -1.30
C GLN A 274 -16.98 11.63 -2.08
N ILE A 275 -18.10 11.46 -1.38
CA ILE A 275 -19.40 11.19 -2.03
C ILE A 275 -19.94 12.46 -2.70
N ASP A 276 -19.72 13.63 -2.10
CA ASP A 276 -20.14 14.90 -2.68
C ASP A 276 -19.39 15.17 -3.99
N ILE A 277 -18.07 14.94 -4.00
CA ILE A 277 -17.21 15.08 -5.18
C ILE A 277 -17.69 14.12 -6.28
N ALA A 278 -17.85 12.84 -5.96
CA ALA A 278 -18.33 11.85 -6.92
C ALA A 278 -19.72 12.18 -7.49
N ALA A 279 -20.64 12.67 -6.65
CA ALA A 279 -21.96 13.11 -7.07
C ALA A 279 -21.90 14.34 -7.98
N LEU A 280 -21.09 15.34 -7.64
CA LEU A 280 -20.87 16.52 -8.48
C LEU A 280 -20.23 16.14 -9.83
N GLN A 281 -19.26 15.23 -9.84
CA GLN A 281 -18.65 14.70 -11.06
C GLN A 281 -19.62 13.87 -11.89
N TYR A 282 -20.52 13.12 -11.27
CA TYR A 282 -21.61 12.45 -11.98
C TYR A 282 -22.52 13.47 -12.67
N LEU A 283 -22.89 14.55 -11.96
CA LEU A 283 -23.74 15.60 -12.51
C LEU A 283 -23.06 16.41 -13.62
N TYR A 284 -21.76 16.68 -13.53
CA TYR A 284 -21.11 17.72 -14.34
C TYR A 284 -19.82 17.28 -15.06
N GLY A 285 -19.41 16.02 -14.90
CA GLY A 285 -18.15 15.46 -15.40
C GLY A 285 -16.94 15.90 -14.58
N ALA A 286 -15.96 15.02 -14.41
CA ALA A 286 -14.72 15.33 -13.69
C ALA A 286 -13.80 16.29 -14.45
N ASN A 287 -13.10 17.16 -13.71
CA ASN A 287 -12.11 18.09 -14.24
C ASN A 287 -10.68 17.57 -14.00
N PHE A 288 -10.14 16.91 -15.01
CA PHE A 288 -8.74 16.45 -15.06
C PHE A 288 -7.74 17.55 -15.45
N GLY A 289 -8.15 18.83 -15.46
CA GLY A 289 -7.26 19.96 -15.68
C GLY A 289 -6.78 20.62 -14.38
N THR A 290 -7.38 20.28 -13.25
CA THR A 290 -6.94 20.73 -11.92
C THR A 290 -5.68 19.97 -11.56
N ASN A 291 -4.60 20.68 -11.25
CA ASN A 291 -3.33 20.08 -10.80
C ASN A 291 -2.78 18.97 -11.72
N ALA A 292 -3.08 19.02 -13.02
CA ALA A 292 -2.87 17.92 -13.97
C ALA A 292 -1.41 17.56 -14.34
N GLY A 293 -0.42 17.99 -13.56
CA GLY A 293 0.96 17.50 -13.62
C GLY A 293 1.48 17.29 -12.20
N ASP A 294 2.70 16.78 -12.07
CA ASP A 294 3.29 16.39 -10.79
C ASP A 294 3.13 17.46 -9.70
N THR A 295 2.35 17.12 -8.67
CA THR A 295 1.92 18.01 -7.61
C THR A 295 2.40 17.51 -6.25
N THR A 296 2.98 18.39 -5.44
CA THR A 296 3.32 18.08 -4.04
C THR A 296 2.30 18.68 -3.09
N TYR A 297 1.67 17.82 -2.31
CA TYR A 297 0.77 18.16 -1.21
C TYR A 297 1.53 18.02 0.12
N SER A 298 1.50 19.06 0.93
CA SER A 298 2.07 19.03 2.28
C SER A 298 1.16 19.71 3.28
N TRP A 299 1.30 19.37 4.56
CA TRP A 299 0.56 19.99 5.65
C TRP A 299 1.52 20.48 6.72
N ASN A 300 1.22 21.62 7.31
CA ASN A 300 2.00 22.13 8.43
C ASN A 300 1.65 21.34 9.70
N ALA A 301 2.62 20.63 10.27
CA ALA A 301 2.44 19.85 11.50
C ALA A 301 2.01 20.69 12.74
N THR A 302 2.15 22.03 12.72
CA THR A 302 1.75 22.90 13.82
C THR A 302 0.33 23.46 13.66
N ASP A 303 -0.02 23.99 12.49
CA ASP A 303 -1.29 24.72 12.28
C ASP A 303 -2.23 24.09 11.24
N GLY A 304 -1.85 22.94 10.68
CA GLY A 304 -2.66 22.16 9.74
C GLY A 304 -2.84 22.81 8.36
N THR A 305 -2.10 23.88 8.06
CA THR A 305 -2.17 24.54 6.75
C THR A 305 -1.69 23.60 5.65
N MET A 306 -2.57 23.26 4.72
CA MET A 306 -2.20 22.58 3.48
C MET A 306 -1.45 23.52 2.55
N ALA A 307 -0.44 23.02 1.85
CA ALA A 307 0.20 23.67 0.72
C ALA A 307 0.17 22.74 -0.51
N ILE A 308 0.03 23.35 -1.68
CA ILE A 308 0.14 22.71 -3.00
C ILE A 308 1.33 23.36 -3.68
N ASP A 309 2.37 22.60 -3.98
CA ASP A 309 3.66 23.09 -4.50
C ASP A 309 4.25 24.24 -3.67
N GLY A 310 4.16 24.11 -2.35
CA GLY A 310 4.61 25.13 -1.39
C GLY A 310 3.70 26.37 -1.28
N VAL A 311 2.59 26.42 -2.02
CA VAL A 311 1.59 27.51 -1.94
C VAL A 311 0.50 27.15 -0.95
N GLY A 312 0.45 27.84 0.19
CA GLY A 312 -0.54 27.61 1.24
C GLY A 312 -2.00 27.88 0.83
N GLN A 313 -2.90 26.99 1.23
CA GLN A 313 -4.33 26.99 0.91
C GLN A 313 -5.22 27.63 2.00
N GLY A 314 -4.58 28.26 2.99
CA GLY A 314 -5.22 28.94 4.12
C GLY A 314 -5.28 28.09 5.38
N ILE A 315 -5.15 28.75 6.53
CA ILE A 315 -5.06 28.10 7.84
C ILE A 315 -6.44 27.59 8.26
N PRO A 316 -6.60 26.29 8.58
CA PRO A 316 -7.83 25.79 9.16
C PRO A 316 -8.00 26.26 10.61
N VAL A 317 -9.25 26.49 10.99
CA VAL A 317 -9.56 26.89 12.35
C VAL A 317 -9.10 25.82 13.34
N ASP A 318 -8.41 26.26 14.41
CA ASP A 318 -7.85 25.41 15.47
C ASP A 318 -6.86 24.33 14.99
N GLY A 319 -6.32 24.45 13.77
CA GLY A 319 -5.42 23.45 13.18
C GLY A 319 -6.07 22.10 12.88
N ARG A 320 -7.40 22.07 12.76
CA ARG A 320 -8.17 20.83 12.57
C ARG A 320 -8.35 20.50 11.10
N ILE A 321 -7.91 19.32 10.69
CA ILE A 321 -7.92 18.83 9.31
C ILE A 321 -9.04 17.81 9.12
N LEU A 322 -9.88 18.06 8.11
CA LEU A 322 -10.82 17.12 7.52
C LEU A 322 -11.13 17.57 6.10
N MET A 323 -10.66 16.82 5.12
CA MET A 323 -10.84 17.17 3.71
C MET A 323 -10.68 15.96 2.78
N THR A 324 -11.07 16.16 1.51
CA THR A 324 -10.81 15.23 0.42
C THR A 324 -9.96 15.90 -0.66
N VAL A 325 -8.89 15.24 -1.09
CA VAL A 325 -8.00 15.67 -2.18
C VAL A 325 -8.53 15.13 -3.51
N TRP A 326 -8.56 16.00 -4.51
CA TRP A 326 -8.80 15.65 -5.92
C TRP A 326 -7.64 16.20 -6.72
N ASP A 327 -6.98 15.31 -7.45
CA ASP A 327 -5.99 15.64 -8.47
C ASP A 327 -6.53 15.26 -9.86
N GLY A 328 -6.12 15.99 -10.89
CA GLY A 328 -6.50 15.77 -12.28
C GLY A 328 -5.48 14.96 -13.09
N GLY A 329 -4.28 14.70 -12.57
CA GLY A 329 -3.25 13.92 -13.25
C GLY A 329 -1.85 14.34 -12.84
N GLY A 330 -0.88 13.45 -13.04
CA GLY A 330 0.50 13.72 -12.67
C GLY A 330 1.09 12.50 -11.99
N THR A 331 2.28 12.69 -11.45
CA THR A 331 2.82 11.81 -10.42
C THR A 331 2.95 12.66 -9.15
N ASP A 332 2.02 12.44 -8.23
CA ASP A 332 1.76 13.34 -7.11
C ASP A 332 2.31 12.78 -5.80
N THR A 333 2.62 13.67 -4.86
CA THR A 333 3.28 13.30 -3.61
C THR A 333 2.60 13.90 -2.39
N TYR A 334 2.35 13.08 -1.38
CA TYR A 334 2.13 13.53 -0.01
C TYR A 334 3.47 13.66 0.70
N ASP A 335 3.98 14.89 0.83
CA ASP A 335 5.19 15.20 1.59
C ASP A 335 4.81 15.50 3.05
N LEU A 336 5.07 14.52 3.92
CA LEU A 336 4.77 14.54 5.36
C LEU A 336 6.04 14.56 6.21
N SER A 337 7.19 14.81 5.59
CA SER A 337 8.53 14.81 6.21
C SER A 337 8.72 15.77 7.39
N ASN A 338 7.79 16.72 7.58
CA ASN A 338 7.81 17.65 8.69
C ASN A 338 7.06 17.17 9.95
N TYR A 339 6.41 16.00 9.89
CA TYR A 339 5.74 15.40 11.04
C TYR A 339 6.74 14.59 11.87
N ALA A 340 6.51 14.55 13.18
CA ALA A 340 7.28 13.76 14.15
C ALA A 340 6.37 12.82 14.96
N THR A 341 5.14 12.64 14.48
CA THR A 341 4.12 11.77 15.06
C THR A 341 3.89 10.63 14.09
N ASN A 342 3.55 9.47 14.62
CA ASN A 342 3.14 8.31 13.83
C ASN A 342 2.02 8.68 12.85
N LEU A 343 2.32 8.51 11.56
CA LEU A 343 1.42 8.67 10.44
C LEU A 343 0.69 7.34 10.15
N ASP A 344 -0.51 7.45 9.59
CA ASP A 344 -1.26 6.34 9.01
C ASP A 344 -1.76 6.83 7.65
N VAL A 345 -1.03 6.49 6.58
CA VAL A 345 -1.21 6.97 5.21
C VAL A 345 -1.71 5.82 4.36
N ASP A 346 -2.72 6.08 3.56
CA ASP A 346 -3.32 5.12 2.65
C ASP A 346 -3.65 5.88 1.36
N LEU A 347 -2.90 5.57 0.30
CA LEU A 347 -3.00 6.22 -0.99
C LEU A 347 -4.11 5.65 -1.86
N ALA A 348 -4.88 4.66 -1.39
CA ALA A 348 -5.96 4.07 -2.16
C ALA A 348 -7.10 5.08 -2.42
N PRO A 349 -7.83 4.95 -3.54
CA PRO A 349 -8.99 5.78 -3.82
C PRO A 349 -10.04 5.69 -2.72
N GLY A 350 -10.48 6.82 -2.19
CA GLY A 350 -11.49 6.84 -1.13
C GLY A 350 -10.97 6.44 0.26
N ALA A 351 -9.67 6.15 0.41
CA ALA A 351 -9.08 5.90 1.72
C ALA A 351 -8.96 7.19 2.56
N PHE A 352 -8.76 7.00 3.86
CA PHE A 352 -8.51 8.08 4.82
C PHE A 352 -7.13 7.90 5.43
N SER A 353 -6.37 8.97 5.48
CA SER A 353 -5.09 9.05 6.16
C SER A 353 -5.20 9.88 7.45
N THR A 354 -4.47 9.47 8.49
CA THR A 354 -4.27 10.22 9.72
C THR A 354 -2.84 10.75 9.78
N LEU A 355 -2.68 12.07 9.56
CA LEU A 355 -1.39 12.76 9.62
C LEU A 355 -0.98 13.14 11.04
N ASP A 356 -1.97 13.47 11.88
CA ASP A 356 -1.77 13.68 13.32
C ASP A 356 -3.14 13.59 14.00
N VAL A 357 -3.22 12.72 15.01
CA VAL A 357 -4.40 12.56 15.86
C VAL A 357 -4.82 13.86 16.55
N ALA A 358 -3.87 14.75 16.86
CA ALA A 358 -4.12 16.05 17.46
C ALA A 358 -4.69 17.06 16.45
N GLN A 359 -4.40 16.90 15.17
CA GLN A 359 -4.99 17.71 14.09
C GLN A 359 -6.32 17.14 13.58
N ARG A 360 -6.73 15.95 14.00
CA ARG A 360 -7.98 15.32 13.52
C ARG A 360 -9.22 16.04 14.06
N VAL A 361 -10.26 16.15 13.23
CA VAL A 361 -11.58 16.63 13.67
C VAL A 361 -12.18 15.67 14.68
N THR A 362 -12.81 16.22 15.71
CA THR A 362 -13.59 15.48 16.70
C THR A 362 -15.03 15.96 16.66
N TYR A 363 -15.95 15.02 16.54
CA TYR A 363 -17.38 15.29 16.57
C TYR A 363 -17.96 15.09 17.96
N LEU A 364 -18.99 15.88 18.26
CA LEU A 364 -19.85 15.68 19.42
C LEU A 364 -21.16 15.02 18.95
N SER A 365 -21.59 13.98 19.67
CA SER A 365 -22.86 13.30 19.42
C SER A 365 -24.05 14.26 19.56
N HIS A 366 -25.17 13.92 18.91
CA HIS A 366 -26.34 14.79 18.92
C HIS A 366 -26.92 15.02 20.32
N ASP A 367 -26.90 13.98 21.17
CA ASP A 367 -27.28 14.05 22.59
C ASP A 367 -26.22 14.72 23.48
N ARG A 368 -25.06 15.09 22.89
CA ARG A 368 -23.90 15.71 23.52
C ARG A 368 -23.25 14.92 24.65
N GLN A 369 -23.45 13.61 24.68
CA GLN A 369 -22.87 12.74 25.73
C GLN A 369 -21.58 12.06 25.29
N GLN A 370 -21.28 12.03 24.00
CA GLN A 370 -20.19 11.25 23.43
C GLN A 370 -19.42 12.06 22.39
N THR A 371 -18.14 11.74 22.24
CA THR A 371 -17.29 12.31 21.20
C THR A 371 -16.68 11.20 20.38
N ALA A 372 -16.57 11.39 19.07
CA ALA A 372 -15.90 10.47 18.17
C ALA A 372 -15.00 11.28 17.23
N PRO A 373 -13.76 10.84 17.00
CA PRO A 373 -12.93 11.44 15.97
C PRO A 373 -13.50 11.16 14.57
N SER A 374 -13.11 11.98 13.59
CA SER A 374 -13.24 11.61 12.17
C SER A 374 -12.42 10.36 11.86
N LEU A 375 -12.70 9.73 10.72
CA LEU A 375 -11.97 8.53 10.29
C LEU A 375 -10.49 8.85 10.04
N GLY A 376 -10.20 10.02 9.46
CA GLY A 376 -8.86 10.55 9.26
C GLY A 376 -8.83 12.07 9.17
N ASN A 377 -7.66 12.61 8.85
CA ASN A 377 -7.43 14.01 8.54
C ASN A 377 -7.74 14.31 7.07
N VAL A 378 -7.22 13.46 6.17
CA VAL A 378 -7.24 13.65 4.73
C VAL A 378 -7.81 12.40 4.09
N ALA A 379 -8.59 12.55 3.04
CA ALA A 379 -9.12 11.44 2.29
C ALA A 379 -8.79 11.63 0.81
N ASN A 380 -8.58 10.54 0.07
CA ASN A 380 -8.46 10.61 -1.38
C ASN A 380 -9.86 10.61 -2.02
N ALA A 381 -10.03 11.31 -3.13
CA ALA A 381 -11.26 11.25 -3.89
C ALA A 381 -11.52 9.83 -4.44
N LEU A 382 -12.79 9.50 -4.70
CA LEU A 382 -13.15 8.29 -5.42
C LEU A 382 -12.79 8.45 -6.90
N LEU A 383 -12.41 7.35 -7.56
CA LEU A 383 -12.10 7.37 -8.99
C LEU A 383 -13.35 7.72 -9.82
N TYR A 384 -13.18 8.64 -10.76
CA TYR A 384 -14.22 8.95 -11.73
C TYR A 384 -14.27 7.86 -12.82
N GLN A 385 -15.27 6.98 -12.77
CA GLN A 385 -15.45 5.88 -13.73
C GLN A 385 -14.25 4.91 -13.81
N GLY A 386 -13.53 4.72 -12.69
CA GLY A 386 -12.34 3.87 -12.63
C GLY A 386 -11.10 4.47 -13.29
N ASP A 387 -11.13 5.76 -13.64
CA ASP A 387 -9.97 6.46 -14.20
C ASP A 387 -8.95 6.77 -13.10
N ILE A 388 -7.74 6.25 -13.25
CA ILE A 388 -6.67 6.30 -12.25
C ILE A 388 -5.90 7.64 -12.23
N ARG A 389 -6.19 8.57 -13.14
CA ARG A 389 -5.44 9.84 -13.21
C ARG A 389 -5.58 10.73 -11.98
N SER A 390 -6.49 10.44 -11.06
CA SER A 390 -6.65 11.21 -9.81
C SER A 390 -5.99 10.54 -8.61
N LEU A 391 -5.18 9.50 -8.83
CA LEU A 391 -4.42 8.86 -7.77
C LEU A 391 -3.36 9.80 -7.23
N ILE A 392 -2.90 9.49 -6.02
CA ILE A 392 -1.68 10.04 -5.45
C ILE A 392 -0.69 8.89 -5.43
N GLU A 393 0.45 9.04 -6.10
CA GLU A 393 1.37 7.92 -6.33
C GLU A 393 2.44 7.82 -5.23
N ASN A 394 2.73 8.89 -4.49
CA ASN A 394 3.90 8.91 -3.62
C ASN A 394 3.60 9.46 -2.23
N ALA A 395 4.35 8.97 -1.25
CA ALA A 395 4.33 9.50 0.11
C ALA A 395 5.73 9.51 0.72
N THR A 396 6.04 10.56 1.47
CA THR A 396 7.22 10.65 2.34
C THR A 396 6.77 10.81 3.77
N GLY A 397 7.12 9.83 4.62
CA GLY A 397 6.89 9.86 6.06
C GLY A 397 7.83 10.80 6.81
N GLY A 398 7.65 10.84 8.12
CA GLY A 398 8.27 11.80 9.02
C GLY A 398 9.42 11.19 9.83
N THR A 399 9.50 11.61 11.10
CA THR A 399 10.41 10.99 12.09
C THR A 399 9.66 10.08 13.09
N GLY A 400 8.42 9.72 12.76
CA GLY A 400 7.53 8.90 13.59
C GLY A 400 7.58 7.46 13.15
N ASN A 401 6.94 6.56 13.89
CA ASN A 401 6.74 5.19 13.41
C ASN A 401 5.47 5.17 12.56
N ASP A 402 5.66 5.20 11.24
CA ASP A 402 4.66 5.53 10.25
C ASP A 402 4.16 4.28 9.53
N ALA A 403 2.86 4.22 9.24
CA ALA A 403 2.28 3.23 8.34
C ALA A 403 1.93 3.92 7.03
N ILE A 404 2.47 3.43 5.91
CA ILE A 404 2.28 4.03 4.58
C ILE A 404 1.90 2.94 3.58
N GLY A 405 0.63 2.94 3.16
CA GLY A 405 0.10 2.06 2.13
C GLY A 405 -0.06 2.77 0.79
N GLY A 406 0.33 2.09 -0.28
CA GLY A 406 0.20 2.47 -1.67
C GLY A 406 -1.20 2.28 -2.26
N ASN A 407 -1.26 2.13 -3.58
CA ASN A 407 -2.45 1.83 -4.38
C ASN A 407 -2.06 1.04 -5.64
N ASP A 408 -3.03 0.73 -6.52
CA ASP A 408 -2.80 -0.11 -7.72
C ASP A 408 -1.88 0.51 -8.81
N ALA A 409 -1.16 1.60 -8.54
CA ALA A 409 -0.20 2.22 -9.45
C ALA A 409 1.20 2.13 -8.85
N GLY A 410 2.24 2.17 -9.69
CA GLY A 410 3.62 2.22 -9.18
C GLY A 410 3.86 3.44 -8.30
N ASN A 411 4.22 3.20 -7.05
CA ASN A 411 4.35 4.18 -5.99
C ASN A 411 5.80 4.42 -5.59
N THR A 412 6.09 5.58 -5.03
CA THR A 412 7.33 5.83 -4.27
C THR A 412 6.98 6.13 -2.82
N LEU A 413 7.33 5.20 -1.93
CA LEU A 413 7.05 5.26 -0.50
C LEU A 413 8.36 5.35 0.26
N LEU A 414 8.51 6.41 1.05
CA LEU A 414 9.70 6.66 1.87
C LEU A 414 9.26 6.74 3.34
N GLY A 415 9.78 5.87 4.20
CA GLY A 415 9.48 5.82 5.64
C GLY A 415 10.00 7.06 6.36
N GLY A 416 11.33 7.23 6.39
CA GLY A 416 11.98 8.38 7.02
C GLY A 416 12.79 7.94 8.22
N ASP A 417 12.71 8.65 9.33
CA ASP A 417 13.25 8.12 10.59
C ASP A 417 12.09 7.43 11.34
N GLY A 418 12.35 6.32 12.02
CA GLY A 418 11.33 5.62 12.79
C GLY A 418 11.22 4.17 12.40
N ALA A 419 10.43 3.40 13.16
CA ALA A 419 10.13 2.02 12.78
C ALA A 419 8.83 2.00 11.97
N ASP A 420 8.96 1.92 10.65
CA ASP A 420 7.92 2.17 9.68
C ASP A 420 7.36 0.89 9.08
N THR A 421 6.19 0.98 8.47
CA THR A 421 5.57 -0.10 7.70
C THR A 421 5.12 0.45 6.36
N LEU A 422 5.73 -0.05 5.28
CA LEU A 422 5.48 0.35 3.90
C LEU A 422 4.86 -0.81 3.14
N GLY A 423 3.81 -0.55 2.36
CA GLY A 423 3.18 -1.56 1.51
C GLY A 423 2.83 -1.00 0.13
N GLY A 424 3.40 -1.54 -0.94
CA GLY A 424 3.23 -1.08 -2.32
C GLY A 424 1.90 -1.53 -2.94
N VAL A 425 1.41 -2.69 -2.51
CA VAL A 425 0.20 -3.39 -2.97
C VAL A 425 0.28 -3.92 -4.40
N ALA A 426 0.16 -3.09 -5.42
CA ALA A 426 0.21 -3.54 -6.81
C ALA A 426 0.74 -2.44 -7.72
N GLY A 427 1.52 -2.83 -8.72
CA GLY A 427 2.30 -1.89 -9.52
C GLY A 427 3.78 -2.11 -9.27
N ASP A 428 4.64 -1.55 -10.12
CA ASP A 428 6.09 -1.61 -9.89
C ASP A 428 6.45 -0.46 -8.92
N ASP A 429 6.72 -0.78 -7.67
CA ASP A 429 6.85 0.14 -6.55
C ASP A 429 8.31 0.40 -6.15
N LEU A 430 8.57 1.55 -5.53
CA LEU A 430 9.84 1.90 -4.89
C LEU A 430 9.59 2.19 -3.42
N LEU A 431 10.07 1.32 -2.55
CA LEU A 431 9.88 1.39 -1.11
C LEU A 431 11.22 1.48 -0.39
N LYS A 432 11.33 2.40 0.56
CA LYS A 432 12.54 2.59 1.38
C LYS A 432 12.17 2.90 2.82
N GLY A 433 12.53 1.99 3.73
CA GLY A 433 12.38 2.19 5.18
C GLY A 433 13.16 3.42 5.66
N GLN A 434 14.48 3.41 5.39
CA GLN A 434 15.48 4.39 5.81
C GLN A 434 15.98 4.16 7.23
N ASP A 435 15.83 5.10 8.17
CA ASP A 435 16.45 4.98 9.49
C ASP A 435 15.48 4.31 10.46
N GLY A 436 15.68 3.06 10.87
CA GLY A 436 14.93 2.48 11.99
C GLY A 436 14.84 0.96 12.04
N THR A 437 13.63 0.43 12.00
CA THR A 437 13.36 -1.02 12.07
C THR A 437 12.05 -1.19 11.34
N ASP A 438 12.17 -1.38 10.05
CA ASP A 438 11.15 -1.15 9.07
C ASP A 438 10.60 -2.46 8.54
N SER A 439 9.34 -2.42 8.12
CA SER A 439 8.70 -3.50 7.40
C SER A 439 8.32 -3.01 6.02
N VAL A 440 8.99 -3.53 5.00
CA VAL A 440 8.82 -3.16 3.59
C VAL A 440 8.18 -4.33 2.86
N LEU A 441 7.00 -4.11 2.28
CA LEU A 441 6.27 -5.11 1.49
C LEU A 441 6.04 -4.56 0.07
N GLY A 442 6.65 -5.17 -0.94
CA GLY A 442 6.49 -4.81 -2.36
C GLY A 442 5.04 -5.02 -2.81
N GLY A 443 4.62 -6.28 -2.91
CA GLY A 443 3.27 -6.65 -3.30
C GLY A 443 3.28 -7.29 -4.68
N ILE A 444 2.35 -6.90 -5.56
CA ILE A 444 2.29 -7.43 -6.92
C ILE A 444 2.97 -6.47 -7.88
N GLY A 445 4.12 -6.84 -8.43
CA GLY A 445 4.88 -5.96 -9.31
C GLY A 445 6.34 -6.37 -9.40
N ASN A 446 7.14 -5.64 -10.16
CA ASN A 446 8.60 -5.74 -10.05
C ASN A 446 9.05 -4.55 -9.22
N ASP A 447 9.28 -4.81 -7.95
CA ASP A 447 9.43 -3.81 -6.91
C ASP A 447 10.90 -3.59 -6.57
N PHE A 448 11.17 -2.38 -6.06
CA PHE A 448 12.40 -2.06 -5.36
C PHE A 448 12.10 -1.94 -3.87
N GLY A 449 12.72 -2.77 -3.04
CA GLY A 449 12.63 -2.72 -1.59
C GLY A 449 13.98 -2.50 -0.93
N SER A 450 14.05 -1.64 0.09
CA SER A 450 15.27 -1.39 0.88
C SER A 450 14.88 -1.10 2.33
N GLY A 451 15.47 -1.85 3.26
CA GLY A 451 15.32 -1.66 4.70
C GLY A 451 15.97 -0.35 5.13
N GLY A 452 17.30 -0.31 5.06
CA GLY A 452 18.10 0.87 5.38
C GLY A 452 18.98 0.63 6.60
N TRP A 453 18.78 1.41 7.66
CA TRP A 453 19.52 1.24 8.91
C TRP A 453 18.65 0.55 9.94
N GLY A 454 19.22 -0.48 10.56
CA GLY A 454 18.60 -1.22 11.66
C GLY A 454 17.92 -2.48 11.16
N ASN A 455 17.45 -3.30 12.11
CA ASN A 455 17.01 -4.66 11.79
C ASN A 455 15.64 -4.68 11.10
N ASP A 456 15.63 -4.87 9.79
CA ASP A 456 14.48 -4.67 8.93
C ASP A 456 13.85 -6.00 8.47
N THR A 457 12.65 -5.88 7.89
CA THR A 457 11.99 -6.97 7.17
C THR A 457 11.58 -6.48 5.79
N VAL A 458 12.13 -7.08 4.74
CA VAL A 458 11.92 -6.67 3.35
C VAL A 458 11.40 -7.86 2.55
N LEU A 459 10.17 -7.75 2.03
CA LEU A 459 9.48 -8.82 1.29
C LEU A 459 9.10 -8.31 -0.11
N GLY A 460 9.50 -9.05 -1.15
CA GLY A 460 9.12 -8.76 -2.55
C GLY A 460 7.65 -9.07 -2.85
N GLU A 461 7.22 -10.25 -2.39
CA GLU A 461 5.92 -10.87 -2.71
C GLU A 461 5.84 -11.46 -4.12
N ALA A 462 5.29 -10.77 -5.12
CA ALA A 462 5.01 -11.38 -6.42
C ALA A 462 5.51 -10.54 -7.59
N GLY A 463 6.50 -11.07 -8.31
CA GLY A 463 7.12 -10.49 -9.48
C GLY A 463 8.64 -10.48 -9.29
N ASN A 464 9.39 -9.88 -10.23
CA ASN A 464 10.84 -9.98 -10.20
C ASN A 464 11.43 -8.76 -9.49
N ASP A 465 11.76 -8.93 -8.23
CA ASP A 465 12.06 -7.85 -7.30
C ASP A 465 13.56 -7.60 -7.12
N LEU A 466 13.87 -6.39 -6.67
CA LEU A 466 15.22 -6.00 -6.27
C LEU A 466 15.18 -5.54 -4.81
N LEU A 467 15.76 -6.34 -3.92
CA LEU A 467 15.62 -6.19 -2.48
C LEU A 467 16.98 -6.02 -1.79
N PHE A 468 17.01 -5.16 -0.77
CA PHE A 468 18.17 -4.89 0.07
C PHE A 468 17.76 -4.89 1.55
N GLY A 469 18.45 -5.66 2.40
CA GLY A 469 18.40 -5.48 3.86
C GLY A 469 19.10 -4.18 4.26
N ASP A 470 20.32 -3.99 3.72
CA ASP A 470 21.24 -2.86 3.95
C ASP A 470 22.13 -3.03 5.21
N ASP A 471 21.93 -2.26 6.29
CA ASP A 471 22.80 -2.26 7.48
C ASP A 471 22.09 -2.86 8.72
N ASP A 472 22.81 -3.67 9.50
CA ASP A 472 22.35 -4.44 10.69
C ASP A 472 21.67 -5.79 10.33
N ASP A 473 21.16 -6.54 11.32
CA ASP A 473 20.70 -7.93 11.06
C ASP A 473 19.26 -7.94 10.50
N ASP A 474 19.10 -8.34 9.24
CA ASP A 474 17.87 -8.21 8.45
C ASP A 474 17.18 -9.54 8.12
N TRP A 475 15.88 -9.45 7.80
CA TRP A 475 15.13 -10.52 7.14
C TRP A 475 14.70 -10.07 5.75
N VAL A 476 15.20 -10.72 4.71
CA VAL A 476 14.87 -10.38 3.31
C VAL A 476 14.36 -11.62 2.57
N ASP A 477 13.25 -11.50 1.83
CA ASP A 477 12.64 -12.62 1.12
C ASP A 477 12.03 -12.19 -0.23
N GLY A 478 12.55 -12.75 -1.32
CA GLY A 478 12.06 -12.53 -2.70
C GLY A 478 10.60 -12.97 -2.89
N ASN A 479 10.23 -14.10 -2.30
CA ASN A 479 8.93 -14.79 -2.49
C ASN A 479 8.74 -15.37 -3.90
N GLU A 480 7.77 -14.91 -4.70
CA GLU A 480 7.46 -15.47 -6.03
C GLU A 480 8.07 -14.59 -7.13
N GLY A 481 9.01 -15.11 -7.92
CA GLY A 481 9.62 -14.33 -9.01
C GLY A 481 11.06 -14.75 -9.27
N ASP A 482 11.68 -14.19 -10.31
CA ASP A 482 13.15 -14.29 -10.44
C ASP A 482 13.76 -13.03 -9.82
N ASP A 483 14.21 -13.15 -8.57
CA ASP A 483 14.56 -12.04 -7.69
C ASP A 483 16.06 -11.80 -7.58
N LEU A 484 16.41 -10.56 -7.22
CA LEU A 484 17.76 -10.17 -6.86
C LEU A 484 17.77 -9.63 -5.42
N VAL A 485 18.36 -10.40 -4.52
CA VAL A 485 18.25 -10.19 -3.07
C VAL A 485 19.64 -9.99 -2.45
N TYR A 486 19.79 -8.93 -1.66
CA TYR A 486 21.00 -8.61 -0.90
C TYR A 486 20.68 -8.51 0.59
N GLY A 487 21.41 -9.26 1.44
CA GLY A 487 21.40 -9.14 2.90
C GLY A 487 22.03 -7.81 3.31
N GLY A 488 23.33 -7.67 3.12
CA GLY A 488 24.04 -6.40 3.32
C GLY A 488 25.14 -6.54 4.36
N THR A 489 25.08 -5.75 5.43
CA THR A 489 26.01 -5.90 6.56
C THR A 489 25.25 -6.32 7.79
N GLY A 490 25.62 -7.43 8.42
CA GLY A 490 24.81 -7.91 9.53
C GLY A 490 25.01 -9.36 9.85
N THR A 491 23.92 -10.02 10.18
CA THR A 491 23.81 -11.48 10.33
C THR A 491 22.41 -11.77 9.84
N ASP A 492 22.32 -11.87 8.52
CA ASP A 492 21.06 -11.72 7.82
C ASP A 492 20.39 -13.07 7.62
N THR A 493 19.09 -13.05 7.42
CA THR A 493 18.31 -14.19 6.94
C THR A 493 17.71 -13.83 5.60
N VAL A 494 18.21 -14.45 4.54
CA VAL A 494 17.93 -14.06 3.16
C VAL A 494 17.34 -15.23 2.39
N PHE A 495 16.21 -15.01 1.71
CA PHE A 495 15.54 -16.01 0.90
C PHE A 495 15.31 -15.54 -0.54
N GLY A 496 15.55 -16.40 -1.51
CA GLY A 496 15.06 -16.25 -2.90
C GLY A 496 13.61 -16.71 -3.02
N SER A 497 13.34 -17.89 -2.44
CA SER A 497 12.04 -18.58 -2.40
C SER A 497 11.66 -19.27 -3.71
N ALA A 498 10.94 -18.66 -4.64
CA ALA A 498 10.37 -19.37 -5.79
C ALA A 498 10.63 -18.65 -7.11
N GLY A 499 11.58 -19.15 -7.88
CA GLY A 499 11.93 -18.71 -9.23
C GLY A 499 13.42 -18.90 -9.45
N GLY A 500 14.00 -18.27 -10.47
CA GLY A 500 15.46 -18.35 -10.70
C GLY A 500 16.18 -17.17 -10.05
N ASP A 501 16.56 -17.33 -8.80
CA ASP A 501 16.95 -16.25 -7.91
C ASP A 501 18.46 -16.00 -7.88
N THR A 502 18.83 -14.79 -7.49
CA THR A 502 20.22 -14.44 -7.15
C THR A 502 20.26 -13.81 -5.77
N VAL A 503 20.92 -14.48 -4.83
CA VAL A 503 20.92 -14.15 -3.41
C VAL A 503 22.35 -13.94 -2.90
N TYR A 504 22.58 -12.82 -2.24
CA TYR A 504 23.86 -12.44 -1.62
C TYR A 504 23.68 -12.17 -0.12
N GLY A 505 24.46 -12.81 0.75
CA GLY A 505 24.55 -12.45 2.18
C GLY A 505 25.39 -11.18 2.39
N GLU A 506 26.50 -11.08 1.65
CA GLU A 506 27.50 -10.00 1.70
C GLU A 506 28.43 -10.04 2.93
N GLN A 507 28.23 -9.22 3.95
CA GLN A 507 29.11 -9.16 5.13
C GLN A 507 28.36 -9.64 6.36
N GLY A 508 28.75 -10.75 6.97
CA GLY A 508 28.00 -11.18 8.14
C GLY A 508 28.31 -12.58 8.64
N ASN A 509 27.30 -13.25 9.20
CA ASN A 509 27.28 -14.71 9.31
C ASN A 509 25.84 -15.05 8.94
N ASP A 510 25.63 -15.23 7.65
CA ASP A 510 24.30 -15.11 7.07
C ASP A 510 23.67 -16.49 6.89
N PHE A 511 22.34 -16.53 6.97
CA PHE A 511 21.56 -17.68 6.56
C PHE A 511 20.92 -17.38 5.21
N ILE A 512 21.18 -18.23 4.22
CA ILE A 512 20.69 -18.10 2.85
C ILE A 512 19.92 -19.36 2.47
N GLY A 513 18.68 -19.20 2.02
CA GLY A 513 17.93 -20.25 1.31
C GLY A 513 17.50 -19.77 -0.06
N THR A 514 18.00 -20.36 -1.14
CA THR A 514 17.65 -19.91 -2.49
C THR A 514 16.26 -20.37 -2.89
N GLY A 515 15.87 -21.60 -2.54
CA GLY A 515 14.50 -22.10 -2.65
C GLY A 515 14.27 -23.00 -3.86
N SER A 516 13.14 -22.85 -4.56
CA SER A 516 12.87 -23.64 -5.76
C SER A 516 13.28 -22.87 -7.00
N GLY A 517 14.15 -23.41 -7.84
CA GLY A 517 14.75 -22.60 -8.88
C GLY A 517 15.86 -23.26 -9.67
N ASP A 518 16.60 -22.44 -10.41
CA ASP A 518 17.97 -22.75 -10.80
C ASP A 518 18.74 -21.49 -10.35
N ASP A 519 19.32 -21.52 -9.15
CA ASP A 519 19.63 -20.31 -8.39
C ASP A 519 21.14 -20.00 -8.29
N LEU A 520 21.45 -18.78 -7.86
CA LEU A 520 22.78 -18.35 -7.42
C LEU A 520 22.71 -17.89 -5.96
N GLY A 521 23.40 -18.60 -5.06
CA GLY A 521 23.55 -18.22 -3.65
C GLY A 521 25.01 -17.93 -3.30
N VAL A 522 25.28 -16.79 -2.65
CA VAL A 522 26.64 -16.41 -2.22
C VAL A 522 26.60 -15.88 -0.79
N GLY A 523 27.26 -16.56 0.14
CA GLY A 523 27.43 -16.14 1.55
C GLY A 523 28.17 -14.81 1.64
N GLY A 524 29.47 -14.82 1.36
CA GLY A 524 30.30 -13.62 1.31
C GLY A 524 31.41 -13.64 2.34
N ASP A 525 31.60 -12.55 3.07
CA ASP A 525 32.54 -12.50 4.20
C ASP A 525 31.79 -12.96 5.46
N GLY A 526 32.19 -14.06 6.12
CA GLY A 526 31.42 -14.50 7.27
C GLY A 526 31.71 -15.89 7.81
N ASN A 527 30.72 -16.51 8.43
CA ASN A 527 30.63 -17.97 8.55
C ASN A 527 29.17 -18.27 8.22
N ASP A 528 28.92 -18.55 6.97
CA ASP A 528 27.59 -18.49 6.39
C ASP A 528 26.98 -19.89 6.28
N GLU A 529 25.65 -19.95 6.22
CA GLU A 529 24.87 -21.17 5.98
C GLU A 529 24.05 -20.96 4.70
N VAL A 530 24.40 -21.65 3.61
CA VAL A 530 23.84 -21.44 2.26
C VAL A 530 23.18 -22.73 1.77
N HIS A 531 21.88 -22.67 1.49
CA HIS A 531 21.05 -23.80 1.03
C HIS A 531 20.51 -23.57 -0.38
N GLY A 532 20.74 -24.52 -1.29
CA GLY A 532 20.21 -24.56 -2.67
C GLY A 532 18.75 -24.99 -2.76
N GLU A 533 18.34 -25.94 -1.92
CA GLU A 533 17.00 -26.54 -1.91
C GLU A 533 16.64 -27.31 -3.21
N GLU A 534 15.67 -26.86 -4.02
CA GLU A 534 15.24 -27.59 -5.24
C GLU A 534 15.79 -26.89 -6.48
N GLY A 535 16.70 -27.50 -7.24
CA GLY A 535 17.15 -26.83 -8.46
C GLY A 535 18.34 -27.40 -9.19
N ARG A 536 18.95 -26.58 -10.05
CA ARG A 536 20.38 -26.68 -10.35
C ARG A 536 20.99 -25.37 -9.89
N ASP A 537 21.70 -25.43 -8.79
CA ASP A 537 22.14 -24.23 -8.11
C ASP A 537 23.65 -24.02 -8.23
N VAL A 538 24.05 -22.76 -8.09
CA VAL A 538 25.45 -22.36 -8.00
C VAL A 538 25.64 -21.65 -6.66
N LEU A 539 26.34 -22.28 -5.75
CA LEU A 539 26.47 -21.85 -4.36
C LEU A 539 27.93 -21.57 -3.99
N SER A 540 28.17 -20.49 -3.24
CA SER A 540 29.47 -20.12 -2.66
C SER A 540 29.31 -19.79 -1.17
N GLY A 541 30.16 -20.36 -0.32
CA GLY A 541 30.34 -19.92 1.06
C GLY A 541 31.02 -18.56 1.12
N GLY A 542 32.23 -18.48 0.57
CA GLY A 542 32.99 -17.23 0.46
C GLY A 542 34.22 -17.25 1.37
N GLU A 543 34.49 -16.17 2.10
CA GLU A 543 35.56 -16.16 3.09
C GLU A 543 34.96 -16.47 4.46
N GLY A 544 35.31 -17.59 5.09
CA GLY A 544 34.65 -17.97 6.32
C GLY A 544 34.97 -19.34 6.87
N ASN A 545 34.00 -19.97 7.52
CA ASN A 545 33.97 -21.40 7.77
C ASN A 545 32.50 -21.75 7.57
N ASP A 546 32.16 -22.08 6.33
CA ASP A 546 30.80 -22.00 5.84
C ASP A 546 30.16 -23.39 5.81
N GLY A 547 28.83 -23.43 5.89
CA GLY A 547 28.02 -24.59 5.57
C GLY A 547 27.31 -24.35 4.25
N VAL A 548 27.62 -25.12 3.21
CA VAL A 548 27.00 -24.99 1.88
C VAL A 548 26.35 -26.32 1.47
N TYR A 549 25.07 -26.29 1.18
CA TYR A 549 24.23 -27.46 0.97
C TYR A 549 23.52 -27.35 -0.40
N GLY A 550 23.88 -28.22 -1.35
CA GLY A 550 23.24 -28.29 -2.69
C GLY A 550 21.79 -28.77 -2.61
N GLU A 551 21.55 -29.86 -1.88
CA GLU A 551 20.23 -30.48 -1.68
C GLU A 551 19.69 -31.23 -2.92
N ASP A 552 18.51 -30.91 -3.45
CA ASP A 552 17.91 -31.65 -4.57
C ASP A 552 18.32 -30.98 -5.90
N GLY A 553 19.32 -31.51 -6.60
CA GLY A 553 19.79 -30.84 -7.81
C GLY A 553 21.03 -31.43 -8.45
N ASP A 554 21.46 -30.87 -9.60
CA ASP A 554 22.80 -31.17 -10.15
C ASP A 554 23.68 -29.93 -9.92
N ASP A 555 24.21 -29.76 -8.72
CA ASP A 555 24.62 -28.46 -8.20
C ASP A 555 26.12 -28.18 -8.35
N VAL A 556 26.48 -26.90 -8.25
CA VAL A 556 27.87 -26.44 -8.14
C VAL A 556 28.04 -25.76 -6.79
N VAL A 557 28.84 -26.36 -5.91
CA VAL A 557 29.02 -25.92 -4.53
C VAL A 557 30.49 -25.56 -4.28
N SER A 558 30.76 -24.34 -3.80
CA SER A 558 32.12 -23.86 -3.47
C SER A 558 32.20 -23.40 -2.02
N GLY A 559 33.21 -23.86 -1.26
CA GLY A 559 33.55 -23.31 0.06
C GLY A 559 34.34 -22.00 -0.04
N ASP A 560 35.17 -21.89 -1.08
CA ASP A 560 36.13 -20.79 -1.30
C ASP A 560 37.27 -20.75 -0.29
N GLY A 561 37.19 -19.96 0.79
CA GLY A 561 38.29 -19.81 1.74
C GLY A 561 37.82 -20.02 3.16
N GLY A 562 38.25 -21.09 3.83
CA GLY A 562 37.70 -21.43 5.13
C GLY A 562 38.00 -22.84 5.58
N ASN A 563 37.34 -23.30 6.64
CA ASN A 563 37.25 -24.74 6.87
C ASN A 563 35.78 -25.08 6.75
N ASP A 564 35.39 -25.52 5.56
CA ASP A 564 34.01 -25.49 5.14
C ASP A 564 33.38 -26.89 5.26
N TYR A 565 32.05 -26.89 5.31
CA TYR A 565 31.22 -28.08 5.31
C TYR A 565 30.33 -28.04 4.08
N LEU A 566 30.59 -28.92 3.11
CA LEU A 566 29.93 -28.93 1.80
C LEU A 566 29.16 -30.23 1.59
N THR A 567 27.89 -30.13 1.18
CA THR A 567 27.08 -31.29 0.74
C THR A 567 26.48 -31.06 -0.65
N GLY A 568 26.50 -32.08 -1.50
CA GLY A 568 25.72 -32.10 -2.76
C GLY A 568 24.32 -32.68 -2.56
N ASP A 569 24.25 -33.75 -1.76
CA ASP A 569 23.03 -34.52 -1.46
C ASP A 569 22.47 -35.28 -2.66
N ALA A 570 21.53 -34.75 -3.45
CA ALA A 570 20.77 -35.53 -4.43
C ALA A 570 20.89 -35.02 -5.86
N GLY A 571 21.92 -35.45 -6.56
CA GLY A 571 22.03 -35.45 -8.02
C GLY A 571 23.48 -35.51 -8.43
N ALA A 572 23.84 -35.05 -9.62
CA ALA A 572 25.23 -35.11 -10.07
C ALA A 572 25.97 -33.80 -9.77
N ASP A 573 26.64 -33.75 -8.63
CA ASP A 573 27.12 -32.49 -8.04
C ASP A 573 28.61 -32.24 -8.29
N SER A 574 28.99 -30.95 -8.23
CA SER A 574 30.37 -30.48 -8.33
C SER A 574 30.73 -29.67 -7.09
N LEU A 575 31.46 -30.27 -6.16
CA LEU A 575 31.89 -29.63 -4.92
C LEU A 575 33.37 -29.21 -5.00
N ILE A 576 33.66 -27.99 -4.56
CA ILE A 576 35.00 -27.38 -4.53
C ILE A 576 35.23 -26.85 -3.11
N GLY A 577 36.18 -27.43 -2.35
CA GLY A 577 36.54 -26.96 -1.02
C GLY A 577 37.19 -25.58 -1.09
N GLY A 578 38.35 -25.51 -1.74
CA GLY A 578 39.06 -24.27 -1.97
C GLY A 578 40.30 -24.20 -1.09
N GLY A 579 40.36 -23.23 -0.17
CA GLY A 579 41.49 -23.08 0.73
C GLY A 579 41.11 -23.35 2.18
N GLY A 580 41.77 -24.32 2.80
CA GLY A 580 41.66 -24.65 4.22
C GLY A 580 41.17 -26.09 4.41
N GLY A 581 40.76 -26.49 5.61
CA GLY A 581 40.52 -27.89 5.93
C GLY A 581 39.06 -28.30 5.80
N ASP A 582 38.66 -28.81 4.64
CA ASP A 582 37.25 -28.93 4.27
C ASP A 582 36.66 -30.33 4.53
N GLN A 583 35.35 -30.37 4.76
CA GLN A 583 34.56 -31.59 4.87
C GLN A 583 33.51 -31.62 3.75
N MET A 584 33.62 -32.59 2.84
CA MET A 584 32.83 -32.64 1.61
C MET A 584 32.09 -33.97 1.47
N PHE A 585 30.80 -33.92 1.16
CA PHE A 585 29.94 -35.09 0.97
C PHE A 585 29.17 -34.95 -0.35
N GLY A 586 29.43 -35.83 -1.34
CA GLY A 586 28.72 -35.84 -2.62
C GLY A 586 27.26 -36.22 -2.44
N GLY A 587 27.00 -37.42 -1.92
CA GLY A 587 25.65 -37.86 -1.60
C GLY A 587 25.21 -39.00 -2.51
N THR A 588 24.15 -38.79 -3.29
CA THR A 588 23.68 -39.74 -4.29
C THR A 588 23.78 -39.15 -5.68
N GLY A 589 24.52 -39.82 -6.56
CA GLY A 589 24.66 -39.41 -7.95
C GLY A 589 26.09 -39.54 -8.42
N GLY A 590 26.44 -38.91 -9.55
CA GLY A 590 27.78 -39.05 -10.11
C GLY A 590 28.60 -37.82 -9.80
N ASP A 591 29.21 -37.76 -8.63
CA ASP A 591 29.70 -36.51 -8.06
C ASP A 591 31.17 -36.23 -8.43
N THR A 592 31.53 -34.95 -8.44
CA THR A 592 32.92 -34.49 -8.58
C THR A 592 33.31 -33.63 -7.40
N LEU A 593 34.26 -34.08 -6.60
CA LEU A 593 34.76 -33.39 -5.41
C LEU A 593 36.22 -32.99 -5.60
N SER A 594 36.56 -31.73 -5.32
CA SER A 594 37.93 -31.20 -5.30
C SER A 594 38.20 -30.52 -3.95
N GLY A 595 39.10 -31.09 -3.13
CA GLY A 595 39.48 -30.56 -1.82
C GLY A 595 40.14 -29.19 -1.93
N GLY A 596 41.37 -29.14 -2.43
CA GLY A 596 42.03 -27.88 -2.78
C GLY A 596 43.35 -27.71 -2.07
N GLU A 597 43.52 -26.65 -1.29
CA GLU A 597 44.69 -26.44 -0.43
C GLU A 597 44.39 -26.89 1.00
N ASP A 598 45.41 -27.39 1.71
CA ASP A 598 45.32 -27.90 3.08
C ASP A 598 44.61 -29.27 3.17
N SER A 599 44.32 -29.74 4.39
CA SER A 599 43.97 -31.14 4.66
C SER A 599 42.47 -31.36 4.66
N ASP A 600 41.98 -32.09 3.66
CA ASP A 600 40.56 -32.25 3.39
C ASP A 600 40.01 -33.64 3.73
N SER A 601 38.70 -33.73 3.90
CA SER A 601 37.95 -34.97 4.08
C SER A 601 36.83 -35.07 3.06
N LEU A 602 37.01 -35.91 2.04
CA LEU A 602 36.09 -36.09 0.93
C LEU A 602 35.36 -37.43 1.02
N SER A 603 34.04 -37.42 0.81
CA SER A 603 33.18 -38.60 0.74
C SER A 603 32.31 -38.53 -0.50
N GLY A 604 32.52 -39.40 -1.49
CA GLY A 604 31.71 -39.49 -2.72
C GLY A 604 30.27 -39.86 -2.41
N GLY A 605 30.04 -41.09 -1.96
CA GLY A 605 28.73 -41.51 -1.45
C GLY A 605 28.19 -42.71 -2.19
N ALA A 606 27.05 -42.54 -2.87
CA ALA A 606 26.45 -43.58 -3.69
C ALA A 606 26.59 -43.24 -5.17
N ASP A 607 26.74 -44.27 -5.99
CA ASP A 607 26.99 -44.17 -7.44
C ASP A 607 28.45 -43.78 -7.73
N GLY A 608 28.79 -43.40 -8.97
CA GLY A 608 30.19 -43.41 -9.43
C GLY A 608 30.84 -42.04 -9.39
N ASP A 609 31.76 -41.84 -8.45
CA ASP A 609 32.27 -40.51 -8.09
C ASP A 609 33.71 -40.26 -8.57
N THR A 610 34.07 -38.98 -8.68
CA THR A 610 35.44 -38.51 -8.93
C THR A 610 35.90 -37.61 -7.78
N LEU A 611 36.93 -38.03 -7.06
CA LEU A 611 37.50 -37.29 -5.92
C LEU A 611 38.94 -36.88 -6.23
N ASP A 612 39.28 -35.61 -5.97
CA ASP A 612 40.64 -35.06 -6.01
C ASP A 612 40.94 -34.35 -4.68
N GLY A 613 41.87 -34.89 -3.89
CA GLY A 613 42.27 -34.29 -2.60
C GLY A 613 42.99 -32.96 -2.76
N GLY A 614 43.74 -32.76 -3.85
CA GLY A 614 44.48 -31.53 -4.07
C GLY A 614 45.83 -31.52 -3.33
N ALA A 615 46.05 -30.57 -2.44
CA ALA A 615 47.33 -30.34 -1.77
C ALA A 615 47.17 -30.36 -0.26
N GLY A 616 47.39 -31.51 0.35
CA GLY A 616 47.12 -31.69 1.76
C GLY A 616 47.55 -33.06 2.23
N ALA A 617 47.27 -33.37 3.49
CA ALA A 617 47.18 -34.78 3.87
C ALA A 617 45.70 -35.12 3.95
N ASP A 618 45.19 -35.73 2.89
CA ASP A 618 43.75 -35.80 2.65
C ASP A 618 43.18 -37.16 3.02
N LEU A 619 41.88 -37.18 3.32
CA LEU A 619 41.13 -38.39 3.63
C LEU A 619 40.01 -38.57 2.62
N LEU A 620 40.11 -39.60 1.78
CA LEU A 620 39.16 -39.85 0.69
C LEU A 620 38.39 -41.16 0.91
N PHE A 621 37.06 -41.08 0.84
CA PHE A 621 36.12 -42.20 0.82
C PHE A 621 35.32 -42.17 -0.48
N GLY A 622 35.52 -43.15 -1.38
CA GLY A 622 34.61 -43.32 -2.51
C GLY A 622 33.21 -43.75 -2.06
N ASN A 623 33.18 -44.67 -1.09
CA ASN A 623 31.98 -45.37 -0.61
C ASN A 623 31.41 -46.30 -1.69
N SER A 624 30.10 -46.34 -1.92
CA SER A 624 29.51 -47.35 -2.80
C SER A 624 29.41 -46.87 -4.23
N GLY A 625 30.19 -47.44 -5.13
CA GLY A 625 30.30 -46.86 -6.46
C GLY A 625 31.24 -47.62 -7.35
N ASP A 626 31.60 -47.01 -8.47
CA ASP A 626 32.81 -47.41 -9.20
C ASP A 626 33.65 -46.13 -9.30
N ASP A 627 34.45 -45.84 -8.26
CA ASP A 627 34.96 -44.48 -8.02
C ASP A 627 36.37 -44.24 -8.59
N ALA A 628 36.70 -42.98 -8.86
CA ALA A 628 38.02 -42.52 -9.27
C ALA A 628 38.59 -41.52 -8.26
N LEU A 629 39.66 -41.90 -7.57
CA LEU A 629 40.27 -41.13 -6.48
C LEU A 629 41.69 -40.68 -6.85
N THR A 630 41.99 -39.41 -6.64
CA THR A 630 43.32 -38.79 -6.75
C THR A 630 43.66 -38.16 -5.41
N GLY A 631 44.80 -38.51 -4.82
CA GLY A 631 45.23 -37.96 -3.53
C GLY A 631 45.88 -36.59 -3.71
N GLY A 632 46.70 -36.44 -4.74
CA GLY A 632 47.39 -35.21 -5.03
C GLY A 632 48.71 -35.09 -4.26
N ALA A 633 48.96 -33.93 -3.67
CA ALA A 633 50.22 -33.59 -3.03
C ALA A 633 50.13 -33.68 -1.51
N GLY A 634 50.60 -34.79 -0.95
CA GLY A 634 50.92 -34.90 0.46
C GLY A 634 50.83 -36.34 0.91
N ALA A 635 50.32 -36.61 2.11
CA ALA A 635 50.32 -37.96 2.67
C ALA A 635 48.89 -38.42 2.89
N ASP A 636 48.32 -39.04 1.86
CA ASP A 636 46.88 -39.19 1.76
C ASP A 636 46.40 -40.55 2.26
N VAL A 637 45.14 -40.60 2.68
CA VAL A 637 44.48 -41.81 3.17
C VAL A 637 43.27 -42.12 2.30
N PHE A 638 43.35 -43.22 1.56
CA PHE A 638 42.22 -43.75 0.79
C PHE A 638 41.53 -44.86 1.58
N ALA A 639 40.28 -44.66 1.95
CA ALA A 639 39.55 -45.56 2.83
C ALA A 639 38.51 -46.40 2.06
N PHE A 640 38.52 -47.71 2.29
CA PHE A 640 37.63 -48.67 1.63
C PHE A 640 36.99 -49.67 2.61
N GLY A 641 35.73 -49.98 2.37
CA GLY A 641 34.86 -50.95 3.05
C GLY A 641 34.35 -52.05 2.13
N ARG A 642 33.40 -52.87 2.58
CA ARG A 642 32.77 -53.89 1.71
C ARG A 642 31.52 -53.31 1.06
N GLY A 643 31.32 -53.61 -0.21
CA GLY A 643 30.22 -53.04 -1.01
C GLY A 643 30.60 -51.77 -1.73
N ASP A 644 31.88 -51.39 -1.70
CA ASP A 644 32.38 -50.17 -2.31
C ASP A 644 32.50 -50.27 -3.84
N GLY A 645 32.51 -51.48 -4.41
CA GLY A 645 32.49 -51.67 -5.86
C GLY A 645 33.88 -51.65 -6.52
N LEU A 646 34.01 -51.05 -7.72
CA LEU A 646 35.21 -51.14 -8.56
C LEU A 646 36.01 -49.84 -8.61
N ASP A 647 36.74 -49.56 -7.53
CA ASP A 647 37.42 -48.27 -7.35
C ASP A 647 38.82 -48.20 -7.96
N ARG A 648 39.27 -46.98 -8.26
CA ARG A 648 40.56 -46.68 -8.89
C ARG A 648 41.27 -45.55 -8.17
N ILE A 649 42.49 -45.80 -7.67
CA ILE A 649 43.41 -44.74 -7.25
C ILE A 649 44.33 -44.40 -8.42
N LEU A 650 44.40 -43.12 -8.78
CA LEU A 650 45.07 -42.65 -9.99
C LEU A 650 46.57 -42.35 -9.81
N ASP A 651 47.00 -42.00 -8.60
CA ASP A 651 48.32 -41.39 -8.34
C ASP A 651 49.04 -41.88 -7.07
N PHE A 652 48.69 -43.05 -6.55
CA PHE A 652 49.22 -43.61 -5.29
C PHE A 652 50.75 -43.47 -5.10
N VAL A 653 51.17 -42.69 -4.10
CA VAL A 653 52.56 -42.35 -3.80
C VAL A 653 53.16 -43.32 -2.78
N LEU A 654 54.31 -43.90 -3.15
CA LEU A 654 55.00 -44.91 -2.34
C LEU A 654 56.25 -44.38 -1.64
N GLY A 655 56.16 -44.26 -0.32
CA GLY A 655 57.31 -44.08 0.57
C GLY A 655 57.93 -42.68 0.51
N GLY A 656 58.44 -42.23 1.65
CA GLY A 656 58.83 -40.83 1.84
C GLY A 656 57.88 -40.14 2.81
N PRO A 657 57.96 -38.80 2.92
CA PRO A 657 57.07 -38.01 3.79
C PRO A 657 55.66 -37.86 3.21
N GLU A 658 55.50 -37.93 1.89
CA GLU A 658 54.26 -37.82 1.12
C GLU A 658 53.80 -39.24 0.72
N ALA A 659 53.78 -40.17 1.67
CA ALA A 659 53.50 -41.57 1.37
C ALA A 659 52.05 -41.89 1.71
N ASP A 660 51.31 -42.36 0.72
CA ASP A 660 49.90 -42.65 0.85
C ASP A 660 49.64 -43.96 1.59
N VAL A 661 48.45 -44.04 2.18
CA VAL A 661 47.97 -45.16 2.95
C VAL A 661 46.59 -45.59 2.46
N ILE A 662 46.42 -46.88 2.23
CA ILE A 662 45.09 -47.47 1.99
C ILE A 662 44.55 -48.01 3.32
N ALA A 663 43.45 -47.45 3.80
CA ALA A 663 42.75 -47.89 5.00
C ALA A 663 41.64 -48.88 4.65
N PHE A 664 41.85 -50.17 4.93
CA PHE A 664 40.78 -51.16 4.81
C PHE A 664 39.98 -51.21 6.11
N ASN A 665 38.81 -50.56 6.10
CA ASN A 665 37.91 -50.45 7.23
C ASN A 665 36.93 -51.65 7.29
N ASN A 666 36.26 -51.82 8.45
CA ASN A 666 35.19 -52.79 8.65
C ASN A 666 35.55 -54.27 8.32
N GLY A 667 36.82 -54.64 8.49
CA GLY A 667 37.27 -56.02 8.35
C GLY A 667 37.28 -56.56 6.91
N ALA A 668 37.51 -55.70 5.91
CA ALA A 668 37.85 -56.13 4.55
C ALA A 668 39.10 -57.03 4.55
N PHE A 669 40.15 -56.64 5.29
CA PHE A 669 41.32 -57.47 5.58
C PHE A 669 41.75 -57.36 7.04
N ALA A 670 42.38 -58.43 7.56
CA ALA A 670 42.92 -58.44 8.93
C ALA A 670 44.39 -58.02 9.00
N ASP A 671 45.14 -58.18 7.91
CA ASP A 671 46.56 -57.85 7.81
C ASP A 671 47.02 -57.76 6.35
N PHE A 672 48.27 -57.32 6.17
CA PHE A 672 48.91 -57.19 4.85
C PHE A 672 49.08 -58.53 4.11
N ALA A 673 49.18 -59.66 4.82
CA ALA A 673 49.29 -60.96 4.17
C ALA A 673 47.98 -61.32 3.45
N GLY A 674 46.83 -60.93 4.01
CA GLY A 674 45.52 -61.01 3.37
C GLY A 674 45.46 -60.19 2.07
N VAL A 675 45.86 -58.92 2.14
CA VAL A 675 45.92 -58.02 0.97
C VAL A 675 46.82 -58.62 -0.11
N GLN A 676 48.03 -59.08 0.25
CA GLN A 676 48.99 -59.65 -0.69
C GLN A 676 48.45 -60.92 -1.37
N ALA A 677 47.69 -61.75 -0.67
CA ALA A 677 47.07 -62.94 -1.24
C ALA A 677 45.92 -62.63 -2.21
N ALA A 678 45.26 -61.49 -2.01
CA ALA A 678 44.15 -61.02 -2.84
C ALA A 678 44.59 -60.12 -4.00
N SER A 679 45.86 -59.71 -4.02
CA SER A 679 46.41 -58.79 -5.02
C SER A 679 46.97 -59.54 -6.24
N ARG A 680 46.81 -58.95 -7.43
CA ARG A 680 47.48 -59.40 -8.66
C ARG A 680 47.96 -58.21 -9.47
N GLN A 681 49.09 -58.37 -10.16
CA GLN A 681 49.52 -57.40 -11.19
C GLN A 681 48.66 -57.58 -12.45
N ASP A 682 48.17 -56.48 -13.02
CA ASP A 682 47.49 -56.44 -14.32
C ASP A 682 48.07 -55.30 -15.17
N GLY A 683 48.88 -55.66 -16.17
CA GLY A 683 49.62 -54.65 -16.94
C GLY A 683 50.51 -53.77 -16.05
N ALA A 684 50.27 -52.46 -16.06
CA ALA A 684 50.98 -51.48 -15.23
C ALA A 684 50.38 -51.32 -13.83
N ASP A 685 49.20 -51.90 -13.58
CA ASP A 685 48.38 -51.62 -12.41
C ASP A 685 48.35 -52.80 -11.44
N VAL A 686 48.00 -52.55 -10.19
CA VAL A 686 47.70 -53.60 -9.20
C VAL A 686 46.19 -53.67 -8.99
N LEU A 687 45.64 -54.88 -8.99
CA LEU A 687 44.24 -55.12 -8.64
C LEU A 687 44.16 -55.90 -7.33
N ILE A 688 43.42 -55.39 -6.37
CA ILE A 688 43.20 -55.98 -5.04
C ILE A 688 41.71 -56.32 -4.93
N ALA A 689 41.35 -57.60 -4.83
CA ALA A 689 39.95 -58.00 -4.68
C ALA A 689 39.58 -58.16 -3.19
N TYR A 690 38.60 -57.41 -2.69
CA TYR A 690 38.33 -57.30 -1.25
C TYR A 690 36.84 -57.43 -0.86
N GLY A 691 36.12 -58.33 -1.51
CA GLY A 691 34.72 -58.58 -1.20
C GLY A 691 34.06 -59.45 -2.24
N SER A 692 32.73 -59.46 -2.25
CA SER A 692 31.97 -60.18 -3.28
C SER A 692 31.58 -59.23 -4.40
N GLY A 693 32.56 -58.84 -5.23
CA GLY A 693 32.36 -57.87 -6.31
C GLY A 693 33.39 -56.74 -6.25
N ASP A 694 33.88 -56.43 -5.05
CA ASP A 694 34.73 -55.27 -4.78
C ASP A 694 36.19 -55.48 -5.26
N VAL A 695 36.71 -54.50 -6.01
CA VAL A 695 38.08 -54.51 -6.55
C VAL A 695 38.67 -53.11 -6.56
N LEU A 696 39.84 -52.94 -5.94
CA LEU A 696 40.60 -51.69 -5.94
C LEU A 696 41.73 -51.80 -6.97
N ALA A 697 41.78 -50.85 -7.89
CA ALA A 697 42.84 -50.71 -8.87
C ALA A 697 43.80 -49.57 -8.51
N LEU A 698 45.07 -49.91 -8.28
CA LEU A 698 46.13 -48.91 -8.09
C LEU A 698 46.85 -48.70 -9.42
N GLN A 699 46.69 -47.52 -10.01
CA GLN A 699 47.24 -47.23 -11.32
C GLN A 699 48.74 -47.01 -11.28
N ASN A 700 49.44 -47.60 -12.25
CA ASN A 700 50.90 -47.47 -12.42
C ASN A 700 51.73 -47.91 -11.20
N VAL A 701 51.16 -48.71 -10.29
CA VAL A 701 51.84 -49.27 -9.12
C VAL A 701 52.38 -50.67 -9.44
N GLN A 702 53.56 -51.00 -8.91
CA GLN A 702 54.10 -52.35 -8.97
C GLN A 702 53.74 -53.13 -7.70
N LEU A 703 53.19 -54.34 -7.85
CA LEU A 703 52.80 -55.17 -6.70
C LEU A 703 53.98 -55.44 -5.74
N SER A 704 55.21 -55.52 -6.26
CA SER A 704 56.41 -55.73 -5.44
C SER A 704 56.84 -54.53 -4.60
N SER A 705 56.32 -53.33 -4.87
CA SER A 705 56.66 -52.11 -4.10
C SER A 705 55.70 -51.84 -2.94
N LEU A 706 54.54 -52.50 -2.90
CA LEU A 706 53.63 -52.45 -1.77
C LEU A 706 54.22 -53.13 -0.52
N SER A 707 53.99 -52.54 0.64
CA SER A 707 54.44 -53.08 1.93
C SER A 707 53.36 -52.92 2.99
N ALA A 708 53.56 -53.50 4.18
CA ALA A 708 52.64 -53.31 5.30
C ALA A 708 52.49 -51.85 5.76
N GLN A 709 53.37 -50.93 5.34
CA GLN A 709 53.24 -49.50 5.63
C GLN A 709 52.28 -48.77 4.68
N SER A 710 52.01 -49.35 3.50
CA SER A 710 51.05 -48.81 2.53
C SER A 710 49.60 -49.05 2.94
N PHE A 711 49.37 -49.72 4.07
CA PHE A 711 48.03 -50.14 4.50
C PHE A 711 47.85 -49.95 5.99
N THR A 712 46.63 -49.59 6.38
CA THR A 712 46.13 -49.67 7.76
C THR A 712 44.94 -50.62 7.81
N PHE A 713 44.79 -51.31 8.94
CA PHE A 713 43.74 -52.30 9.17
C PHE A 713 43.03 -51.92 10.47
N ALA A 714 41.74 -51.58 10.37
CA ALA A 714 40.89 -51.19 11.49
C ALA A 714 39.76 -52.20 11.73
#